data_AF-A0A9P8T1Z7-F1
#
_entry.id   AF-A0A9P8T1Z7-F1
#
_cell.length_a   1.000
_cell.length_b   1.000
_cell.length_c   1.000
_cell.angle_alpha   90.00
_cell.angle_beta   90.00
_cell.angle_gamma   90.00
#
_symmetry.space_group_name_H-M   'P 1'
#
loop_
_entity.id
_entity.type
_entity.pdbx_description
1 polymer ?
#
loop_
_entity_poly.entity_id
_entity_poly.type
_entity_poly.pdbx_seq_one_letter_code
_entity_poly.pdbx_strand_id
1 'polypeptide(L)'
;MPTPAELLAQKHSAFSEEPETPIVSATESSAPSSAPSEPSTQEFDTDEDSAPNGAMKKISIDDETFFPALGVSVGATPGKWGPFLSNGRKSGPITQSSFKPAVKSSTTQLTFIVDAAEQLPVSKNDMFKIISKIKSSYDVKVESTFSAATNKRTFLLSGPASTIQKAKKDLIKQLTKPVKIEFGIPFKLISTVIGSQGRTLKPILESTGVKIDIARTGNNESSDDDDIFGNLSTVVIEGDLDSCKQAQQKIMAIVNEHTQNLTVKVPVSETLKRFVNLELKQQLPLDVEVDLPLEDSKSSALYLSGPRESVLEAKDAANTIINFLGTRIVTEERTVPKSIHQFLDKDKIFSNTGVLVDVPAEDSSTTVVKFIGLKDNIPKAISFGKQLSQDYAIDSLDLARSHGGNYLHAKALTAFFIYTGLFDSLSSKTDVKIKAPTYASLADDTQKSVNLEFVCHKDAKDSLKSVRREIVEMVNKTTPSFVRVVTDIDSFVLDSLDTTVADEKNVKIVPLGKLAGLTNKIILLYQPSDEEFLPSLKETNETLDAVDHSLDNLRTLSQDLSHQVLPMASADQELLAANSLNVILSKYGSSINIKLHQNSEESSADELLVVGYKNEISKVVDELKQAIDEIKNYETASKYNHTIEFPTSQLSRLIGQKGGHLQGLQDQFNIKIDVFKGEDAAVGDKTQVKLTGLKSNVDECEKKLSQLAKKWVDEKTVVLKIEKKYHRKLIGPSGVYVHRLNKKYNVNIKFPFENATGHQDEVVITGPSKGVSKAEEELRELWQYEKDNGFRETLKIPNSILPRLIGKSGEQVKDLSIETGADIKRLREKSNDETAEFEITGTKESIRAAVKKINSIVDRIQNEVTETIEVDTKWHKHLVGPGASKKTEIILNACGPNDEADFRRLLQVPAAGSNSTKIVCQGNRVVVEKIIQQVNKIIFDLENVTSETVSVPKKKHSLIIGPGGTVRRALELEHHVRVNVPKIDQQSDDVVVRGSPQNVEKAKAAIQKLVS
;
A
#
# COMPACT_ATOMS: atom_id res chain seq x y z
N MET A 1 -9.61 -16.25 53.08
CA MET A 1 -9.04 -16.79 51.84
C MET A 1 -9.73 -16.08 50.68
N PRO A 2 -9.15 -15.01 50.11
CA PRO A 2 -9.69 -14.41 48.88
C PRO A 2 -9.49 -15.36 47.70
N THR A 3 -10.30 -15.21 46.67
CA THR A 3 -10.26 -16.06 45.48
C THR A 3 -9.13 -15.64 44.52
N PRO A 4 -8.61 -16.55 43.66
CA PRO A 4 -7.57 -16.21 42.69
C PRO A 4 -7.92 -15.08 41.71
N ALA A 5 -9.21 -14.80 41.51
CA ALA A 5 -9.69 -13.69 40.69
C ALA A 5 -9.50 -12.31 41.37
N GLU A 6 -9.71 -12.23 42.69
CA GLU A 6 -9.54 -10.97 43.44
C GLU A 6 -8.07 -10.53 43.51
N LEU A 7 -7.14 -11.49 43.61
CA LEU A 7 -5.69 -11.22 43.57
C LEU A 7 -5.17 -10.78 42.19
N LEU A 8 -5.93 -11.04 41.12
CA LEU A 8 -5.62 -10.58 39.76
C LEU A 8 -6.17 -9.17 39.49
N ALA A 9 -7.35 -8.85 40.02
CA ALA A 9 -7.91 -7.50 39.96
C ALA A 9 -7.04 -6.48 40.72
N GLN A 10 -6.57 -6.82 41.92
CA GLN A 10 -5.71 -5.95 42.74
C GLN A 10 -4.32 -5.65 42.13
N LYS A 11 -3.90 -6.35 41.08
CA LYS A 11 -2.65 -6.07 40.36
C LYS A 11 -2.79 -5.08 39.20
N HIS A 12 -4.01 -4.75 38.78
CA HIS A 12 -4.27 -3.81 37.68
C HIS A 12 -4.80 -2.45 38.13
N SER A 13 -5.05 -2.25 39.43
CA SER A 13 -5.62 -1.02 39.99
C SER A 13 -4.61 -0.18 40.80
N ALA A 14 -3.33 -0.19 40.41
CA ALA A 14 -2.27 0.51 41.13
C ALA A 14 -1.25 1.16 40.18
N PHE A 15 -1.67 2.19 39.43
CA PHE A 15 -0.81 3.31 39.00
C PHE A 15 -1.62 4.46 38.36
N SER A 16 -2.36 5.21 39.18
CA SER A 16 -2.81 6.58 38.87
C SER A 16 -3.40 7.20 40.15
N GLU A 17 -2.59 7.95 40.89
CA GLU A 17 -3.12 8.82 41.95
C GLU A 17 -3.67 10.12 41.36
N GLU A 18 -4.72 10.62 42.01
CA GLU A 18 -5.40 11.92 41.90
C GLU A 18 -4.43 13.09 42.24
N PRO A 19 -4.79 14.41 42.19
CA PRO A 19 -6.15 14.99 42.36
C PRO A 19 -6.43 16.25 41.48
N GLU A 20 -7.48 17.08 41.64
CA GLU A 20 -8.60 17.17 42.59
C GLU A 20 -9.80 17.89 41.92
N THR A 21 -11.03 17.68 42.39
CA THR A 21 -12.23 18.47 41.99
C THR A 21 -12.35 19.76 42.85
N PRO A 22 -13.13 20.80 42.48
CA PRO A 22 -14.57 20.77 42.82
C PRO A 22 -15.56 21.59 41.93
N ILE A 23 -16.80 21.06 41.79
CA ILE A 23 -18.13 21.70 42.04
C ILE A 23 -18.41 23.08 41.37
N VAL A 24 -19.50 23.34 40.61
CA VAL A 24 -20.83 23.82 41.10
C VAL A 24 -22.02 23.52 40.13
N SER A 25 -23.19 23.30 40.74
CA SER A 25 -24.61 23.36 40.30
C SER A 25 -25.01 24.48 39.29
N ALA A 26 -26.19 24.56 38.63
CA ALA A 26 -27.39 23.71 38.46
C ALA A 26 -28.42 24.37 37.48
N THR A 27 -29.56 23.69 37.27
CA THR A 27 -30.93 24.22 37.03
C THR A 27 -31.35 24.86 35.68
N GLU A 28 -32.32 24.17 35.05
CA GLU A 28 -33.65 24.64 34.59
C GLU A 28 -33.92 25.48 33.32
N SER A 29 -34.95 25.01 32.59
CA SER A 29 -35.91 25.77 31.75
C SER A 29 -35.41 26.37 30.42
N SER A 30 -36.19 26.56 29.36
CA SER A 30 -37.54 26.08 28.97
C SER A 30 -37.78 26.35 27.47
N ALA A 31 -38.59 25.53 26.79
CA ALA A 31 -39.14 25.82 25.45
C ALA A 31 -40.26 26.90 25.55
N PRO A 32 -40.76 27.56 24.46
CA PRO A 32 -41.48 26.86 23.37
C PRO A 32 -41.51 27.49 21.94
N SER A 33 -41.97 26.67 20.96
CA SER A 33 -42.83 27.04 19.79
C SER A 33 -42.35 28.10 18.78
N SER A 34 -42.20 27.79 17.47
CA SER A 34 -43.35 27.54 16.57
C SER A 34 -43.02 26.90 15.21
N ALA A 35 -43.98 26.16 14.65
CA ALA A 35 -44.11 25.75 13.23
C ALA A 35 -45.28 26.55 12.59
N PRO A 36 -45.65 26.49 11.27
CA PRO A 36 -45.64 25.36 10.30
C PRO A 36 -44.92 25.73 8.96
N SER A 37 -44.94 25.01 7.82
CA SER A 37 -45.82 23.95 7.25
C SER A 37 -45.13 23.21 6.08
N GLU A 38 -45.51 21.95 5.83
CA GLU A 38 -45.23 21.13 4.63
C GLU A 38 -46.20 21.50 3.44
N PRO A 39 -46.29 20.81 2.26
CA PRO A 39 -45.63 19.57 1.80
C PRO A 39 -45.25 19.49 0.27
N SER A 40 -45.02 18.25 -0.21
CA SER A 40 -44.91 17.68 -1.59
C SER A 40 -43.47 17.34 -2.05
N THR A 41 -43.04 16.11 -2.38
CA THR A 41 -43.49 14.86 -3.05
C THR A 41 -43.04 14.70 -4.50
N GLN A 42 -42.36 13.56 -4.76
CA GLN A 42 -42.19 12.83 -6.05
C GLN A 42 -41.25 13.50 -7.09
N GLU A 43 -40.21 12.84 -7.61
CA GLU A 43 -40.04 11.54 -8.32
C GLU A 43 -40.33 11.61 -9.84
N PHE A 44 -39.41 11.07 -10.65
CA PHE A 44 -39.47 10.89 -12.12
C PHE A 44 -39.51 12.22 -12.95
N ASP A 45 -39.12 12.34 -14.22
CA ASP A 45 -38.67 11.36 -15.22
C ASP A 45 -37.73 11.99 -16.29
N THR A 46 -37.13 11.08 -17.05
CA THR A 46 -36.45 11.03 -18.36
C THR A 46 -36.64 12.08 -19.51
N ASP A 47 -35.69 12.01 -20.47
CA ASP A 47 -35.74 12.26 -21.94
C ASP A 47 -35.76 13.71 -22.51
N GLU A 48 -34.73 14.09 -23.32
CA GLU A 48 -34.67 14.15 -24.82
C GLU A 48 -35.20 15.50 -25.39
N ASP A 49 -34.84 16.00 -26.58
CA ASP A 49 -33.69 15.91 -27.51
C ASP A 49 -33.89 17.08 -28.53
N SER A 50 -32.87 17.50 -29.30
CA SER A 50 -33.04 18.08 -30.66
C SER A 50 -31.75 18.58 -31.32
N ALA A 51 -31.28 17.85 -32.34
CA ALA A 51 -30.31 18.29 -33.34
C ALA A 51 -30.98 18.88 -34.61
N PRO A 52 -30.20 19.39 -35.57
CA PRO A 52 -30.24 18.81 -36.93
C PRO A 52 -28.85 18.63 -37.58
N ASN A 53 -28.45 17.42 -38.02
CA ASN A 53 -28.69 16.76 -39.34
C ASN A 53 -27.73 17.20 -40.48
N GLY A 54 -27.10 16.35 -41.31
CA GLY A 54 -27.05 14.88 -41.47
C GLY A 54 -25.91 14.49 -42.47
N ALA A 55 -25.73 13.29 -43.04
CA ALA A 55 -26.45 12.01 -42.92
C ALA A 55 -25.60 10.77 -43.39
N MET A 56 -25.58 9.72 -42.54
CA MET A 56 -25.75 8.26 -42.78
C MET A 56 -25.12 7.46 -43.96
N LYS A 57 -24.55 6.28 -43.61
CA LYS A 57 -25.12 4.94 -43.93
C LYS A 57 -24.59 3.82 -42.99
N LYS A 58 -25.31 2.68 -42.92
CA LYS A 58 -25.23 1.63 -41.86
C LYS A 58 -24.59 0.31 -42.36
N ILE A 59 -24.14 -0.54 -41.44
CA ILE A 59 -23.80 -1.97 -41.62
C ILE A 59 -24.57 -2.82 -40.56
N SER A 60 -24.81 -4.11 -40.85
CA SER A 60 -25.78 -5.01 -40.21
C SER A 60 -25.17 -6.06 -39.24
N ILE A 61 -26.03 -6.88 -38.63
CA ILE A 61 -25.75 -7.73 -37.45
C ILE A 61 -25.37 -9.19 -37.76
N ASP A 62 -24.87 -9.48 -38.98
CA ASP A 62 -24.52 -10.83 -39.44
C ASP A 62 -22.99 -11.06 -39.64
N ASP A 63 -22.13 -10.29 -38.98
CA ASP A 63 -20.66 -10.41 -39.10
C ASP A 63 -20.00 -11.22 -37.96
N GLU A 64 -19.56 -12.44 -38.26
CA GLU A 64 -18.95 -13.43 -37.33
C GLU A 64 -17.49 -13.12 -36.93
N THR A 65 -17.12 -11.89 -36.55
CA THR A 65 -15.69 -11.53 -36.30
C THR A 65 -15.37 -10.83 -34.97
N PHE A 66 -16.24 -10.87 -33.96
CA PHE A 66 -16.00 -10.24 -32.64
C PHE A 66 -15.96 -11.20 -31.44
N PHE A 67 -15.25 -12.33 -31.58
CA PHE A 67 -14.89 -13.23 -30.46
C PHE A 67 -13.38 -13.55 -30.42
N PRO A 68 -12.57 -12.81 -29.63
CA PRO A 68 -11.21 -13.23 -29.30
C PRO A 68 -11.24 -14.21 -28.12
N ALA A 69 -11.18 -15.52 -28.42
CA ALA A 69 -11.03 -16.57 -27.41
C ALA A 69 -9.55 -16.82 -27.04
N LEU A 70 -9.35 -17.35 -25.83
CA LEU A 70 -8.04 -17.62 -25.21
C LEU A 70 -7.13 -18.55 -26.05
N GLY A 71 -5.85 -18.19 -26.18
CA GLY A 71 -4.84 -19.00 -26.86
C GLY A 71 -3.44 -18.84 -26.25
N VAL A 72 -2.89 -19.93 -25.70
CA VAL A 72 -1.51 -20.04 -25.22
C VAL A 72 -0.56 -20.23 -26.42
N SER A 73 0.65 -19.66 -26.39
CA SER A 73 1.65 -19.91 -27.44
C SER A 73 3.08 -20.07 -26.91
N VAL A 74 3.74 -21.14 -27.35
CA VAL A 74 5.21 -21.28 -27.37
C VAL A 74 5.63 -21.68 -28.79
N GLY A 75 6.42 -20.83 -29.46
CA GLY A 75 7.38 -21.15 -30.54
C GLY A 75 6.92 -21.81 -31.86
N ALA A 76 7.07 -21.09 -33.00
CA ALA A 76 8.07 -21.40 -34.06
C ALA A 76 7.78 -20.74 -35.44
N THR A 77 8.82 -20.08 -35.97
CA THR A 77 9.17 -19.65 -37.36
C THR A 77 8.15 -19.70 -38.53
N PRO A 78 8.07 -18.63 -39.37
CA PRO A 78 7.25 -18.57 -40.59
C PRO A 78 7.99 -18.93 -41.90
N GLY A 79 7.23 -19.26 -42.95
CA GLY A 79 7.67 -19.31 -44.36
C GLY A 79 6.76 -18.47 -45.27
N LYS A 80 7.27 -18.02 -46.43
CA LYS A 80 6.55 -17.17 -47.42
C LYS A 80 6.55 -17.78 -48.84
N TRP A 81 5.56 -17.38 -49.65
CA TRP A 81 5.46 -17.48 -51.13
C TRP A 81 5.28 -16.05 -51.71
N GLY A 82 5.37 -15.75 -53.01
CA GLY A 82 5.65 -16.56 -54.23
C GLY A 82 6.32 -15.63 -55.28
N PRO A 83 5.92 -15.53 -56.57
CA PRO A 83 4.97 -16.35 -57.36
C PRO A 83 5.52 -16.94 -58.70
N PHE A 84 4.91 -18.05 -59.13
CA PHE A 84 4.60 -18.57 -60.49
C PHE A 84 5.59 -18.57 -61.72
N LEU A 85 5.87 -19.82 -62.17
CA LEU A 85 5.95 -20.37 -63.56
C LEU A 85 7.15 -19.99 -64.49
N SER A 86 7.68 -20.89 -65.35
CA SER A 86 7.02 -22.02 -66.04
C SER A 86 7.87 -23.28 -66.37
N ASN A 87 7.17 -24.41 -66.48
CA ASN A 87 7.34 -25.59 -67.36
C ASN A 87 8.63 -26.49 -67.35
N GLY A 88 8.48 -27.83 -67.18
CA GLY A 88 9.57 -28.75 -67.56
C GLY A 88 9.68 -30.21 -67.04
N ARG A 89 8.66 -31.08 -67.23
CA ARG A 89 8.74 -32.58 -67.28
C ARG A 89 9.07 -33.44 -66.02
N LYS A 90 8.09 -34.31 -65.71
CA LYS A 90 8.16 -35.76 -65.32
C LYS A 90 8.80 -36.13 -63.96
N SER A 91 8.30 -37.10 -63.19
CA SER A 91 7.01 -37.84 -63.19
C SER A 91 6.93 -38.66 -61.89
N GLY A 92 5.82 -38.60 -61.14
CA GLY A 92 5.56 -39.51 -60.01
C GLY A 92 4.79 -40.78 -60.44
N PRO A 93 3.82 -41.26 -59.63
CA PRO A 93 3.70 -41.16 -58.16
C PRO A 93 3.14 -42.48 -57.52
N ILE A 94 2.61 -42.38 -56.29
CA ILE A 94 1.52 -43.21 -55.68
C ILE A 94 1.91 -44.39 -54.75
N THR A 95 1.78 -44.10 -53.45
CA THR A 95 1.24 -44.88 -52.30
C THR A 95 1.21 -46.42 -52.27
N GLN A 96 1.45 -47.00 -51.07
CA GLN A 96 0.57 -48.06 -50.57
C GLN A 96 0.59 -48.28 -49.03
N SER A 97 -0.63 -48.46 -48.49
CA SER A 97 -1.08 -49.36 -47.40
C SER A 97 -0.27 -49.65 -46.13
N SER A 98 -1.02 -49.77 -45.03
CA SER A 98 -0.62 -50.29 -43.72
C SER A 98 -0.19 -51.76 -43.74
N PHE A 99 0.95 -52.05 -43.09
CA PHE A 99 1.29 -53.38 -42.58
C PHE A 99 1.83 -53.26 -41.14
N LYS A 100 1.37 -54.13 -40.24
CA LYS A 100 1.88 -54.21 -38.86
C LYS A 100 3.30 -54.79 -38.88
N PRO A 101 4.32 -54.15 -38.28
CA PRO A 101 5.67 -54.68 -38.27
C PRO A 101 5.80 -55.81 -37.25
N ALA A 102 6.39 -56.93 -37.67
CA ALA A 102 6.93 -57.93 -36.76
C ALA A 102 8.16 -57.38 -36.01
N VAL A 103 8.46 -57.99 -34.86
CA VAL A 103 9.57 -57.61 -33.95
C VAL A 103 10.90 -57.52 -34.72
N LYS A 104 11.44 -56.31 -34.86
CA LYS A 104 12.81 -56.09 -35.34
C LYS A 104 13.77 -56.08 -34.15
N SER A 105 14.83 -56.89 -34.23
CA SER A 105 15.93 -56.90 -33.27
C SER A 105 16.56 -55.51 -33.11
N SER A 106 16.91 -55.11 -31.88
CA SER A 106 17.42 -53.77 -31.52
C SER A 106 18.88 -53.51 -31.93
N THR A 107 19.32 -54.09 -33.05
CA THR A 107 20.71 -54.04 -33.52
C THR A 107 20.82 -53.02 -34.65
N THR A 108 21.47 -51.90 -34.38
CA THR A 108 21.80 -50.88 -35.38
C THR A 108 23.10 -51.26 -36.10
N GLN A 109 23.28 -50.78 -37.32
CA GLN A 109 24.54 -50.88 -38.06
C GLN A 109 25.08 -49.48 -38.33
N LEU A 110 26.39 -49.28 -38.19
CA LEU A 110 27.07 -48.01 -38.45
C LEU A 110 28.33 -48.25 -39.28
N THR A 111 28.35 -47.68 -40.48
CA THR A 111 29.53 -47.63 -41.36
C THR A 111 30.26 -46.29 -41.23
N PHE A 112 31.58 -46.32 -41.15
CA PHE A 112 32.41 -45.13 -41.31
C PHE A 112 33.70 -45.45 -42.08
N ILE A 113 34.29 -44.42 -42.69
CA ILE A 113 35.48 -44.54 -43.54
C ILE A 113 36.60 -43.73 -42.90
N VAL A 114 37.81 -44.28 -42.88
CA VAL A 114 39.03 -43.61 -42.42
C VAL A 114 40.04 -43.59 -43.57
N ASP A 115 40.64 -42.43 -43.85
CA ASP A 115 41.65 -42.27 -44.89
C ASP A 115 43.00 -42.87 -44.46
N ALA A 116 43.81 -43.36 -45.40
CA ALA A 116 45.15 -43.89 -45.10
C ALA A 116 46.13 -42.80 -44.66
N ALA A 117 45.93 -41.54 -45.05
CA ALA A 117 46.79 -40.42 -44.61
C ALA A 117 46.67 -40.15 -43.10
N GLU A 118 45.45 -40.27 -42.57
CA GLU A 118 45.08 -40.00 -41.18
C GLU A 118 45.42 -41.17 -40.24
N GLN A 119 45.66 -42.37 -40.79
CA GLN A 119 45.96 -43.58 -40.02
C GLN A 119 47.39 -43.62 -39.47
N LEU A 120 47.51 -44.19 -38.27
CA LEU A 120 48.78 -44.69 -37.74
C LEU A 120 49.24 -45.92 -38.56
N PRO A 121 50.55 -46.12 -38.80
CA PRO A 121 51.08 -47.28 -39.50
C PRO A 121 51.03 -48.54 -38.61
N VAL A 122 49.85 -49.15 -38.48
CA VAL A 122 49.60 -50.33 -37.65
C VAL A 122 49.83 -51.62 -38.45
N SER A 123 50.54 -52.59 -37.85
CA SER A 123 50.74 -53.92 -38.45
C SER A 123 49.41 -54.69 -38.57
N LYS A 124 49.33 -55.66 -39.49
CA LYS A 124 48.13 -56.52 -39.61
C LYS A 124 47.79 -57.20 -38.27
N ASN A 125 48.79 -57.67 -37.54
CA ASN A 125 48.62 -58.38 -36.27
C ASN A 125 48.10 -57.45 -35.16
N ASP A 126 48.59 -56.21 -35.09
CA ASP A 126 48.16 -55.27 -34.05
C ASP A 126 46.77 -54.69 -34.34
N MET A 127 46.41 -54.53 -35.62
CA MET A 127 45.04 -54.22 -36.01
C MET A 127 44.05 -55.32 -35.60
N PHE A 128 44.40 -56.60 -35.74
CA PHE A 128 43.58 -57.70 -35.24
C PHE A 128 43.43 -57.67 -33.71
N LYS A 129 44.48 -57.32 -32.96
CA LYS A 129 44.40 -57.14 -31.49
C LYS A 129 43.45 -55.99 -31.12
N ILE A 130 43.57 -54.83 -31.77
CA ILE A 130 42.72 -53.65 -31.55
C ILE A 130 41.24 -53.99 -31.81
N ILE A 131 40.94 -54.58 -32.96
CA ILE A 131 39.57 -54.99 -33.34
C ILE A 131 39.01 -56.02 -32.35
N SER A 132 39.81 -57.01 -31.95
CA SER A 132 39.38 -58.05 -30.99
C SER A 132 39.13 -57.47 -29.60
N LYS A 133 39.98 -56.54 -29.14
CA LYS A 133 39.82 -55.82 -27.87
C LYS A 133 38.51 -55.04 -27.86
N ILE A 134 38.25 -54.23 -28.90
CA ILE A 134 37.02 -53.43 -29.01
C ILE A 134 35.76 -54.31 -29.09
N LYS A 135 35.82 -55.43 -29.83
CA LYS A 135 34.75 -56.44 -29.87
C LYS A 135 34.44 -56.99 -28.47
N SER A 136 35.45 -57.32 -27.68
CA SER A 136 35.27 -57.83 -26.30
C SER A 136 34.85 -56.76 -25.29
N SER A 137 35.26 -55.51 -25.45
CA SER A 137 34.98 -54.44 -24.47
C SER A 137 33.59 -53.81 -24.60
N TYR A 138 32.97 -53.87 -25.78
CA TYR A 138 31.70 -53.18 -26.06
C TYR A 138 30.56 -54.08 -26.57
N ASP A 139 30.82 -55.38 -26.76
CA ASP A 139 29.89 -56.36 -27.36
C ASP A 139 29.33 -55.90 -28.71
N VAL A 140 30.24 -55.54 -29.62
CA VAL A 140 29.91 -55.03 -30.97
C VAL A 140 30.62 -55.88 -32.02
N LYS A 141 29.90 -56.32 -33.07
CA LYS A 141 30.51 -56.95 -34.24
C LYS A 141 31.23 -55.88 -35.06
N VAL A 142 32.54 -56.05 -35.26
CA VAL A 142 33.39 -55.12 -36.01
C VAL A 142 33.92 -55.81 -37.26
N GLU A 143 33.62 -55.25 -38.43
CA GLU A 143 34.17 -55.68 -39.72
C GLU A 143 34.97 -54.54 -40.35
N SER A 144 36.09 -54.86 -41.01
CA SER A 144 36.98 -53.87 -41.64
C SER A 144 37.30 -54.30 -43.07
N THR A 145 37.02 -53.43 -44.03
CA THR A 145 37.29 -53.62 -45.46
C THR A 145 38.29 -52.55 -45.92
N PHE A 146 39.42 -52.97 -46.50
CA PHE A 146 40.39 -52.07 -47.10
C PHE A 146 40.20 -52.03 -48.63
N SER A 147 39.91 -50.85 -49.17
CA SER A 147 39.85 -50.62 -50.61
C SER A 147 41.22 -50.18 -51.13
N ALA A 148 41.90 -51.06 -51.86
CA ALA A 148 43.20 -50.76 -52.46
C ALA A 148 43.14 -49.68 -53.55
N ALA A 149 42.00 -49.54 -54.24
CA ALA A 149 41.82 -48.57 -55.33
C ALA A 149 41.64 -47.12 -54.84
N THR A 150 41.03 -46.93 -53.66
CA THR A 150 40.78 -45.60 -53.07
C THR A 150 41.64 -45.31 -51.84
N ASN A 151 42.54 -46.24 -51.48
CA ASN A 151 43.40 -46.23 -50.30
C ASN A 151 42.66 -45.86 -48.98
N LYS A 152 41.44 -46.37 -48.82
CA LYS A 152 40.52 -46.05 -47.70
C LYS A 152 40.08 -47.33 -46.99
N ARG A 153 39.92 -47.25 -45.66
CA ARG A 153 39.37 -48.35 -44.84
C ARG A 153 37.94 -48.02 -44.43
N THR A 154 37.02 -48.93 -44.71
CA THR A 154 35.63 -48.86 -44.24
C THR A 154 35.44 -49.82 -43.08
N PHE A 155 34.93 -49.30 -41.97
CA PHE A 155 34.58 -50.09 -40.79
C PHE A 155 33.06 -50.17 -40.67
N LEU A 156 32.54 -51.38 -40.46
CA LEU A 156 31.13 -51.67 -40.18
C LEU A 156 31.01 -52.18 -38.74
N LEU A 157 30.24 -51.45 -37.92
CA LEU A 157 29.93 -51.79 -36.54
C LEU A 157 28.47 -52.24 -36.46
N SER A 158 28.18 -53.38 -35.81
CA SER A 158 26.80 -53.87 -35.57
C SER A 158 26.59 -54.22 -34.09
N GLY A 159 25.53 -53.68 -33.49
CA GLY A 159 25.27 -53.75 -32.03
C GLY A 159 24.20 -52.75 -31.55
N PRO A 160 24.10 -52.50 -30.23
CA PRO A 160 23.25 -51.44 -29.68
C PRO A 160 23.75 -50.02 -30.03
N ALA A 161 22.84 -49.08 -30.33
CA ALA A 161 23.19 -47.73 -30.79
C ALA A 161 24.12 -46.95 -29.83
N SER A 162 23.91 -47.11 -28.51
CA SER A 162 24.69 -46.41 -27.47
C SER A 162 26.10 -46.98 -27.25
N THR A 163 26.33 -48.28 -27.50
CA THR A 163 27.65 -48.89 -27.42
C THR A 163 28.42 -48.76 -28.74
N ILE A 164 27.74 -48.81 -29.89
CA ILE A 164 28.33 -48.55 -31.21
C ILE A 164 29.05 -47.20 -31.25
N GLN A 165 28.44 -46.12 -30.74
CA GLN A 165 29.07 -44.80 -30.81
C GLN A 165 30.34 -44.71 -29.94
N LYS A 166 30.35 -45.38 -28.77
CA LYS A 166 31.55 -45.49 -27.92
C LYS A 166 32.63 -46.34 -28.58
N ALA A 167 32.26 -47.50 -29.14
CA ALA A 167 33.15 -48.36 -29.90
C ALA A 167 33.74 -47.64 -31.13
N LYS A 168 32.94 -46.85 -31.87
CA LYS A 168 33.42 -46.01 -32.98
C LYS A 168 34.49 -45.03 -32.51
N LYS A 169 34.23 -44.31 -31.41
CA LYS A 169 35.15 -43.30 -30.86
C LYS A 169 36.49 -43.91 -30.43
N ASP A 170 36.46 -45.04 -29.72
CA ASP A 170 37.69 -45.75 -29.31
C ASP A 170 38.45 -46.38 -30.48
N LEU A 171 37.74 -46.85 -31.52
CA LEU A 171 38.35 -47.41 -32.73
C LEU A 171 39.06 -46.32 -33.54
N ILE A 172 38.44 -45.14 -33.69
CA ILE A 172 39.07 -43.96 -34.31
C ILE A 172 40.31 -43.56 -33.49
N LYS A 173 40.16 -43.31 -32.19
CA LYS A 173 41.25 -42.89 -31.29
C LYS A 173 42.47 -43.81 -31.27
N GLN A 174 42.30 -45.11 -31.53
CA GLN A 174 43.42 -46.08 -31.62
C GLN A 174 44.01 -46.24 -33.02
N LEU A 175 43.35 -45.72 -34.07
CA LEU A 175 43.80 -45.81 -35.46
C LEU A 175 44.22 -44.48 -36.09
N THR A 176 43.77 -43.33 -35.60
CA THR A 176 44.11 -42.00 -36.16
C THR A 176 45.27 -41.31 -35.45
N LYS A 177 46.01 -40.48 -36.18
CA LYS A 177 47.02 -39.56 -35.61
C LYS A 177 46.33 -38.39 -34.89
N PRO A 178 46.85 -37.91 -33.74
CA PRO A 178 46.34 -36.69 -33.12
C PRO A 178 46.64 -35.47 -34.00
N VAL A 179 45.63 -34.60 -34.13
CA VAL A 179 45.66 -33.34 -34.87
C VAL A 179 45.57 -32.18 -33.88
N LYS A 180 46.36 -31.14 -34.13
CA LYS A 180 46.29 -29.85 -33.40
C LYS A 180 45.50 -28.84 -34.22
N ILE A 181 44.52 -28.18 -33.60
CA ILE A 181 43.75 -27.08 -34.18
C ILE A 181 43.90 -25.86 -33.27
N GLU A 182 44.24 -24.72 -33.84
CA GLU A 182 44.46 -23.46 -33.13
C GLU A 182 43.47 -22.40 -33.63
N PHE A 183 42.87 -21.63 -32.71
CA PHE A 183 41.97 -20.51 -33.04
C PHE A 183 41.93 -19.48 -31.90
N GLY A 184 41.57 -18.23 -32.21
CA GLY A 184 41.52 -17.13 -31.24
C GLY A 184 40.13 -16.91 -30.64
N ILE A 185 40.08 -16.54 -29.35
CA ILE A 185 38.86 -16.14 -28.62
C ILE A 185 39.15 -14.82 -27.85
N PRO A 186 38.21 -13.87 -27.75
CA PRO A 186 38.39 -12.66 -26.95
C PRO A 186 38.69 -12.96 -25.46
N PHE A 187 39.69 -12.27 -24.89
CA PHE A 187 40.20 -12.52 -23.54
C PHE A 187 39.12 -12.42 -22.45
N LYS A 188 38.23 -11.42 -22.54
CA LYS A 188 37.12 -11.23 -21.58
C LYS A 188 36.13 -12.41 -21.57
N LEU A 189 36.06 -13.21 -22.63
CA LEU A 189 35.17 -14.39 -22.74
C LEU A 189 35.82 -15.71 -22.29
N ILE A 190 37.13 -15.75 -22.02
CA ILE A 190 37.82 -16.97 -21.55
C ILE A 190 37.19 -17.50 -20.25
N SER A 191 36.85 -16.62 -19.32
CA SER A 191 36.18 -16.97 -18.05
C SER A 191 34.82 -17.64 -18.27
N THR A 192 34.10 -17.27 -19.31
CA THR A 192 32.77 -17.78 -19.69
C THR A 192 32.89 -19.13 -20.42
N VAL A 193 33.84 -19.23 -21.35
CA VAL A 193 34.17 -20.48 -22.07
C VAL A 193 34.67 -21.57 -21.11
N ILE A 194 35.48 -21.22 -20.11
CA ILE A 194 35.92 -22.15 -19.06
C ILE A 194 34.77 -22.42 -18.06
N GLY A 195 34.12 -21.35 -17.58
CA GLY A 195 33.10 -21.38 -16.54
C GLY A 195 33.67 -21.44 -15.13
N SER A 196 32.85 -21.11 -14.13
CA SER A 196 33.25 -21.24 -12.72
C SER A 196 33.65 -22.69 -12.41
N GLN A 197 34.89 -22.88 -11.92
CA GLN A 197 35.52 -24.18 -11.72
C GLN A 197 35.51 -25.13 -12.95
N GLY A 198 35.49 -24.58 -14.17
CA GLY A 198 35.49 -25.37 -15.40
C GLY A 198 34.12 -25.91 -15.82
N ARG A 199 33.00 -25.40 -15.27
CA ARG A 199 31.65 -25.96 -15.48
C ARG A 199 31.19 -26.01 -16.95
N THR A 200 31.58 -25.07 -17.81
CA THR A 200 31.24 -25.08 -19.25
C THR A 200 32.24 -25.90 -20.07
N LEU A 201 33.53 -25.88 -19.72
CA LEU A 201 34.55 -26.59 -20.49
C LEU A 201 34.66 -28.10 -20.17
N LYS A 202 34.41 -28.52 -18.92
CA LYS A 202 34.40 -29.94 -18.50
C LYS A 202 33.45 -30.83 -19.34
N PRO A 203 32.16 -30.51 -19.55
CA PRO A 203 31.28 -31.33 -20.37
C PRO A 203 31.68 -31.34 -21.86
N ILE A 204 32.34 -30.29 -22.37
CA ILE A 204 32.94 -30.30 -23.70
C ILE A 204 34.09 -31.32 -23.72
N LEU A 205 35.02 -31.24 -22.76
CA LEU A 205 36.17 -32.14 -22.60
C LEU A 205 35.74 -33.62 -22.48
N GLU A 206 34.71 -33.92 -21.68
CA GLU A 206 34.17 -35.27 -21.52
C GLU A 206 33.48 -35.77 -22.80
N SER A 207 32.67 -34.93 -23.45
CA SER A 207 31.94 -35.33 -24.66
C SER A 207 32.86 -35.56 -25.86
N THR A 208 33.88 -34.72 -26.07
CA THR A 208 34.81 -34.83 -27.20
C THR A 208 36.01 -35.72 -26.87
N GLY A 209 36.49 -35.75 -25.63
CA GLY A 209 37.65 -36.57 -25.19
C GLY A 209 39.01 -36.02 -25.67
N VAL A 210 39.07 -34.72 -25.92
CA VAL A 210 40.16 -33.97 -26.57
C VAL A 210 40.87 -33.09 -25.53
N LYS A 211 42.19 -32.86 -25.66
CA LYS A 211 42.92 -31.93 -24.78
C LYS A 211 42.74 -30.50 -25.30
N ILE A 212 42.45 -29.56 -24.40
CA ILE A 212 42.21 -28.14 -24.73
C ILE A 212 43.09 -27.31 -23.81
N ASP A 213 44.08 -26.62 -24.38
CA ASP A 213 44.94 -25.67 -23.67
C ASP A 213 44.57 -24.24 -24.12
N ILE A 214 44.26 -23.37 -23.15
CA ILE A 214 43.92 -21.97 -23.41
C ILE A 214 45.06 -21.11 -22.86
N ALA A 215 45.70 -20.32 -23.73
CA ALA A 215 46.72 -19.37 -23.30
C ALA A 215 46.07 -18.28 -22.42
N ARG A 216 46.62 -18.06 -21.22
CA ARG A 216 46.08 -17.10 -20.24
C ARG A 216 46.85 -15.78 -20.16
N THR A 217 47.75 -15.55 -21.12
CA THR A 217 48.70 -14.44 -21.12
C THR A 217 48.42 -13.52 -22.31
N GLY A 218 47.79 -12.38 -22.05
CA GLY A 218 47.90 -11.17 -22.87
C GLY A 218 48.62 -10.11 -22.05
N ASN A 219 49.60 -9.42 -22.63
CA ASN A 219 50.22 -8.27 -21.96
C ASN A 219 49.17 -7.16 -21.81
N ASN A 220 49.08 -6.59 -20.62
CA ASN A 220 48.06 -5.61 -20.27
C ASN A 220 48.54 -4.18 -20.64
N GLU A 221 48.88 -3.97 -21.92
CA GLU A 221 49.44 -2.71 -22.45
C GLU A 221 48.60 -2.16 -23.62
N SER A 222 47.34 -1.86 -23.34
CA SER A 222 46.49 -1.00 -24.18
C SER A 222 45.45 -0.31 -23.28
N SER A 223 45.43 1.02 -23.26
CA SER A 223 44.73 1.85 -22.27
C SER A 223 43.22 2.07 -22.52
N ASP A 224 42.60 1.25 -23.35
CA ASP A 224 41.19 1.37 -23.73
C ASP A 224 40.36 0.21 -23.13
N ASP A 225 39.92 0.37 -21.88
CA ASP A 225 39.15 -0.64 -21.14
C ASP A 225 37.81 -1.03 -21.81
N ASP A 226 37.28 -0.16 -22.67
CA ASP A 226 35.95 -0.29 -23.30
C ASP A 226 35.92 -1.36 -24.43
N ASP A 227 37.05 -1.71 -25.08
CA ASP A 227 37.01 -2.58 -26.26
C ASP A 227 37.12 -4.08 -25.92
N ILE A 228 35.97 -4.75 -25.84
CA ILE A 228 35.83 -6.17 -25.45
C ILE A 228 36.59 -7.14 -26.38
N PHE A 229 36.90 -6.70 -27.60
CA PHE A 229 37.46 -7.52 -28.67
C PHE A 229 38.94 -7.29 -28.98
N GLY A 230 39.59 -6.29 -28.37
CA GLY A 230 40.98 -5.91 -28.72
C GLY A 230 42.01 -7.01 -28.49
N ASN A 231 41.86 -7.78 -27.40
CA ASN A 231 42.79 -8.85 -27.02
C ASN A 231 42.21 -10.24 -27.32
N LEU A 232 42.72 -10.88 -28.39
CA LEU A 232 42.47 -12.28 -28.72
C LEU A 232 43.49 -13.19 -28.03
N SER A 233 43.04 -14.30 -27.46
CA SER A 233 43.89 -15.34 -26.88
C SER A 233 43.77 -16.65 -27.64
N THR A 234 44.90 -17.32 -27.87
CA THR A 234 44.97 -18.56 -28.63
C THR A 234 44.49 -19.75 -27.79
N VAL A 235 43.57 -20.53 -28.38
CA VAL A 235 43.12 -21.83 -27.88
C VAL A 235 43.70 -22.92 -28.77
N VAL A 236 44.36 -23.89 -28.15
CA VAL A 236 44.98 -25.04 -28.82
C VAL A 236 44.19 -26.29 -28.43
N ILE A 237 43.71 -27.03 -29.43
CA ILE A 237 42.91 -28.26 -29.27
C ILE A 237 43.69 -29.44 -29.88
N GLU A 238 43.96 -30.48 -29.10
CA GLU A 238 44.76 -31.66 -29.49
C GLU A 238 43.99 -32.98 -29.31
N GLY A 239 43.73 -33.70 -30.42
CA GLY A 239 42.98 -34.96 -30.45
C GLY A 239 42.57 -35.40 -31.86
N ASP A 240 41.53 -36.23 -31.99
CA ASP A 240 41.05 -36.72 -33.30
C ASP A 240 40.37 -35.61 -34.13
N LEU A 241 40.57 -35.59 -35.45
CA LEU A 241 40.11 -34.51 -36.35
C LEU A 241 38.61 -34.18 -36.22
N ASP A 242 37.72 -35.18 -36.20
CA ASP A 242 36.28 -35.00 -36.01
C ASP A 242 35.95 -34.45 -34.60
N SER A 243 36.64 -34.95 -33.57
CA SER A 243 36.44 -34.56 -32.17
C SER A 243 36.92 -33.12 -31.92
N CYS A 244 38.03 -32.72 -32.55
CA CYS A 244 38.57 -31.36 -32.48
C CYS A 244 37.66 -30.35 -33.17
N LYS A 245 37.11 -30.68 -34.36
CA LYS A 245 36.11 -29.83 -35.03
C LYS A 245 34.84 -29.66 -34.20
N GLN A 246 34.35 -30.72 -33.56
CA GLN A 246 33.19 -30.64 -32.65
C GLN A 246 33.50 -29.79 -31.41
N ALA A 247 34.70 -29.90 -30.84
CA ALA A 247 35.13 -29.07 -29.71
C ALA A 247 35.19 -27.58 -30.11
N GLN A 248 35.83 -27.27 -31.24
CA GLN A 248 35.90 -25.92 -31.79
C GLN A 248 34.50 -25.34 -32.04
N GLN A 249 33.59 -26.10 -32.67
CA GLN A 249 32.24 -25.63 -32.96
C GLN A 249 31.43 -25.35 -31.68
N LYS A 250 31.54 -26.20 -30.64
CA LYS A 250 30.88 -25.96 -29.34
C LYS A 250 31.42 -24.71 -28.63
N ILE A 251 32.74 -24.51 -28.67
CA ILE A 251 33.37 -23.33 -28.06
C ILE A 251 32.99 -22.05 -28.81
N MET A 252 33.05 -22.07 -30.15
CA MET A 252 32.62 -20.93 -30.97
C MET A 252 31.12 -20.63 -30.83
N ALA A 253 30.26 -21.63 -30.58
CA ALA A 253 28.84 -21.39 -30.30
C ALA A 253 28.64 -20.58 -29.01
N ILE A 254 29.35 -20.90 -27.93
CA ILE A 254 29.32 -20.15 -26.65
C ILE A 254 29.85 -18.72 -26.86
N VAL A 255 30.92 -18.56 -27.63
CA VAL A 255 31.47 -17.24 -27.97
C VAL A 255 30.46 -16.43 -28.79
N ASN A 256 29.78 -17.04 -29.77
CA ASN A 256 28.78 -16.37 -30.59
C ASN A 256 27.52 -15.98 -29.79
N GLU A 257 27.03 -16.84 -28.91
CA GLU A 257 25.90 -16.55 -28.01
C GLU A 257 26.15 -15.29 -27.16
N HIS A 258 27.37 -15.15 -26.63
CA HIS A 258 27.78 -13.97 -25.86
C HIS A 258 28.30 -12.78 -26.70
N THR A 259 28.20 -12.83 -28.04
CA THR A 259 28.66 -11.73 -28.94
C THR A 259 27.64 -11.32 -30.02
N GLN A 260 26.43 -11.88 -30.01
CA GLN A 260 25.33 -11.48 -30.90
C GLN A 260 24.89 -10.02 -30.66
N ASN A 261 24.81 -9.63 -29.40
CA ASN A 261 24.42 -8.28 -29.00
C ASN A 261 25.69 -7.47 -28.66
N LEU A 262 25.77 -6.26 -29.21
CA LEU A 262 26.83 -5.29 -28.95
C LEU A 262 26.22 -4.07 -28.25
N THR A 263 26.88 -3.58 -27.21
CA THR A 263 26.59 -2.25 -26.65
C THR A 263 27.79 -1.34 -26.91
N VAL A 264 27.56 -0.23 -27.61
CA VAL A 264 28.61 0.76 -27.95
C VAL A 264 28.28 2.09 -27.30
N LYS A 265 29.28 2.67 -26.64
CA LYS A 265 29.26 4.02 -26.08
C LYS A 265 29.73 5.02 -27.13
N VAL A 266 28.93 6.04 -27.41
CA VAL A 266 29.25 7.15 -28.32
C VAL A 266 29.32 8.44 -27.49
N PRO A 267 30.46 9.17 -27.47
CA PRO A 267 30.56 10.43 -26.75
C PRO A 267 29.76 11.53 -27.46
N VAL A 268 28.91 12.23 -26.72
CA VAL A 268 28.07 13.33 -27.23
C VAL A 268 28.22 14.51 -26.28
N SER A 269 28.60 15.68 -26.80
CA SER A 269 28.71 16.88 -25.96
C SER A 269 27.34 17.30 -25.43
N GLU A 270 27.33 17.90 -24.24
CA GLU A 270 26.13 18.27 -23.50
C GLU A 270 25.17 19.17 -24.31
N THR A 271 25.73 20.09 -25.09
CA THR A 271 24.98 20.99 -25.98
C THR A 271 24.35 20.30 -27.19
N LEU A 272 24.83 19.13 -27.59
CA LEU A 272 24.35 18.41 -28.77
C LEU A 272 23.30 17.32 -28.45
N LYS A 273 23.21 16.86 -27.18
CA LYS A 273 22.31 15.79 -26.72
C LYS A 273 20.89 15.87 -27.31
N ARG A 274 20.23 17.04 -27.18
CA ARG A 274 18.82 17.23 -27.57
C ARG A 274 18.61 17.33 -29.09
N PHE A 275 19.63 17.75 -29.85
CA PHE A 275 19.61 17.79 -31.32
C PHE A 275 19.85 16.42 -31.92
N VAL A 276 20.85 15.70 -31.40
CA VAL A 276 21.20 14.32 -31.78
C VAL A 276 20.00 13.38 -31.55
N ASN A 277 19.25 13.55 -30.45
CA ASN A 277 18.02 12.79 -30.16
C ASN A 277 16.93 12.95 -31.25
N LEU A 278 16.75 14.18 -31.79
CA LEU A 278 15.77 14.43 -32.85
C LEU A 278 16.17 13.79 -34.19
N GLU A 279 17.43 13.90 -34.59
CA GLU A 279 17.89 13.38 -35.90
C GLU A 279 18.06 11.85 -35.87
N LEU A 280 18.59 11.26 -34.79
CA LEU A 280 18.77 9.81 -34.68
C LEU A 280 17.45 9.04 -34.75
N LYS A 281 16.37 9.55 -34.15
CA LYS A 281 15.03 8.95 -34.20
C LYS A 281 14.44 8.85 -35.62
N GLN A 282 14.97 9.59 -36.58
CA GLN A 282 14.49 9.60 -37.96
C GLN A 282 15.33 8.75 -38.92
N GLN A 283 16.55 8.35 -38.54
CA GLN A 283 17.53 7.73 -39.45
C GLN A 283 18.07 6.36 -39.00
N LEU A 284 17.77 5.90 -37.78
CA LEU A 284 18.28 4.62 -37.28
C LEU A 284 17.43 3.40 -37.69
N PRO A 285 18.05 2.20 -37.83
CA PRO A 285 17.32 0.94 -38.01
C PRO A 285 16.41 0.62 -36.80
N LEU A 286 15.25 0.01 -37.06
CA LEU A 286 14.27 -0.40 -36.04
C LEU A 286 14.79 -1.40 -35.01
N ASP A 287 15.89 -2.09 -35.30
CA ASP A 287 16.43 -3.19 -34.48
C ASP A 287 17.52 -2.74 -33.48
N VAL A 288 17.81 -1.43 -33.38
CA VAL A 288 18.81 -0.87 -32.45
C VAL A 288 18.12 -0.04 -31.36
N GLU A 289 18.26 -0.47 -30.11
CA GLU A 289 17.78 0.25 -28.93
C GLU A 289 18.83 1.29 -28.49
N VAL A 290 18.40 2.56 -28.49
CA VAL A 290 19.23 3.72 -28.15
C VAL A 290 18.89 4.17 -26.73
N ASP A 291 19.77 3.86 -25.78
CA ASP A 291 19.64 4.37 -24.41
C ASP A 291 20.29 5.77 -24.32
N LEU A 292 19.46 6.73 -23.94
CA LEU A 292 19.73 8.16 -23.95
C LEU A 292 19.64 8.68 -22.52
N PRO A 293 20.70 9.31 -21.98
CA PRO A 293 20.63 9.91 -20.66
C PRO A 293 19.59 11.04 -20.63
N LEU A 294 18.81 11.10 -19.54
CA LEU A 294 17.80 12.13 -19.28
C LEU A 294 18.43 13.53 -19.30
N GLU A 295 17.65 14.56 -19.61
CA GLU A 295 18.18 15.90 -19.94
C GLU A 295 19.08 16.52 -18.86
N ASP A 296 18.76 16.31 -17.58
CA ASP A 296 19.54 16.79 -16.42
C ASP A 296 20.76 15.90 -16.06
N SER A 297 21.04 14.86 -16.84
CA SER A 297 22.11 13.90 -16.53
C SER A 297 23.47 14.39 -17.00
N LYS A 298 24.45 14.45 -16.08
CA LYS A 298 25.87 14.77 -16.36
C LYS A 298 26.59 13.79 -17.30
N SER A 299 25.94 12.71 -17.72
CA SER A 299 26.48 11.72 -18.66
C SER A 299 26.50 12.26 -20.10
N SER A 300 27.69 12.49 -20.63
CA SER A 300 27.95 12.93 -22.01
C SER A 300 28.14 11.75 -22.99
N ALA A 301 27.34 10.70 -22.82
CA ALA A 301 27.48 9.45 -23.57
C ALA A 301 26.11 8.88 -23.94
N LEU A 302 25.99 8.46 -25.19
CA LEU A 302 24.85 7.77 -25.77
C LEU A 302 25.21 6.27 -25.89
N TYR A 303 24.29 5.37 -25.57
CA TYR A 303 24.52 3.94 -25.67
C TYR A 303 23.66 3.34 -26.77
N LEU A 304 24.30 2.74 -27.78
CA LEU A 304 23.66 1.97 -28.84
C LEU A 304 23.72 0.50 -28.44
N SER A 305 22.58 -0.20 -28.43
CA SER A 305 22.49 -1.62 -28.10
C SER A 305 21.63 -2.39 -29.10
N GLY A 306 22.05 -3.61 -29.45
CA GLY A 306 21.34 -4.41 -30.45
C GLY A 306 22.26 -5.34 -31.24
N PRO A 307 21.81 -5.82 -32.42
CA PRO A 307 22.59 -6.70 -33.29
C PRO A 307 23.90 -6.03 -33.73
N ARG A 308 25.03 -6.75 -33.61
CA ARG A 308 26.38 -6.21 -33.87
C ARG A 308 26.52 -5.38 -35.15
N GLU A 309 26.03 -5.87 -36.29
CA GLU A 309 26.19 -5.21 -37.59
C GLU A 309 25.40 -3.89 -37.62
N SER A 310 24.14 -3.92 -37.17
CA SER A 310 23.27 -2.75 -37.05
C SER A 310 23.79 -1.71 -36.05
N VAL A 311 24.39 -2.13 -34.94
CA VAL A 311 24.98 -1.23 -33.93
C VAL A 311 26.25 -0.53 -34.45
N LEU A 312 27.05 -1.20 -35.28
CA LEU A 312 28.23 -0.58 -35.91
C LEU A 312 27.81 0.44 -36.98
N GLU A 313 26.84 0.11 -37.83
CA GLU A 313 26.26 1.05 -38.80
C GLU A 313 25.62 2.26 -38.09
N ALA A 314 24.86 2.01 -37.02
CA ALA A 314 24.28 3.06 -36.16
C ALA A 314 25.35 3.93 -35.48
N LYS A 315 26.48 3.36 -35.07
CA LYS A 315 27.62 4.11 -34.47
C LYS A 315 28.21 5.08 -35.49
N ASP A 316 28.46 4.62 -36.71
CA ASP A 316 29.06 5.45 -37.76
C ASP A 316 28.07 6.53 -38.23
N ALA A 317 26.79 6.19 -38.41
CA ALA A 317 25.72 7.15 -38.66
C ALA A 317 25.66 8.21 -37.54
N ALA A 318 25.62 7.81 -36.27
CA ALA A 318 25.60 8.72 -35.13
C ALA A 318 26.84 9.64 -35.11
N ASN A 319 28.04 9.11 -35.34
CA ASN A 319 29.26 9.92 -35.42
C ASN A 319 29.21 10.94 -36.57
N THR A 320 28.68 10.58 -37.75
CA THR A 320 28.53 11.55 -38.85
C THR A 320 27.53 12.66 -38.51
N ILE A 321 26.41 12.32 -37.86
CA ILE A 321 25.39 13.26 -37.40
C ILE A 321 25.95 14.20 -36.31
N ILE A 322 26.64 13.66 -35.30
CA ILE A 322 27.27 14.44 -34.22
C ILE A 322 28.29 15.43 -34.81
N ASN A 323 29.14 14.99 -35.74
CA ASN A 323 30.11 15.88 -36.40
C ASN A 323 29.42 16.95 -37.26
N PHE A 324 28.38 16.57 -38.02
CA PHE A 324 27.60 17.50 -38.84
C PHE A 324 26.93 18.59 -37.99
N LEU A 325 26.22 18.18 -36.93
CA LEU A 325 25.56 19.09 -35.99
C LEU A 325 26.58 19.97 -35.25
N GLY A 326 27.71 19.41 -34.81
CA GLY A 326 28.79 20.14 -34.16
C GLY A 326 29.41 21.26 -35.01
N THR A 327 29.37 21.16 -36.34
CA THR A 327 29.82 22.24 -37.24
C THR A 327 28.78 23.33 -37.51
N ARG A 328 27.49 23.07 -37.24
CA ARG A 328 26.37 23.94 -37.63
C ARG A 328 25.66 24.61 -36.46
N ILE A 329 25.70 24.02 -35.28
CA ILE A 329 25.10 24.57 -34.07
C ILE A 329 26.01 25.66 -33.53
N VAL A 330 25.46 26.86 -33.37
CA VAL A 330 26.12 28.05 -32.83
C VAL A 330 25.43 28.44 -31.53
N THR A 331 26.21 28.95 -30.59
CA THR A 331 25.70 29.57 -29.36
C THR A 331 25.75 31.09 -29.51
N GLU A 332 24.60 31.76 -29.44
CA GLU A 332 24.50 33.22 -29.37
C GLU A 332 24.07 33.65 -27.97
N GLU A 333 24.85 34.50 -27.31
CA GLU A 333 24.56 35.01 -25.98
C GLU A 333 23.82 36.35 -26.06
N ARG A 334 22.73 36.50 -25.30
CA ARG A 334 21.93 37.74 -25.24
C ARG A 334 21.61 38.13 -23.81
N THR A 335 21.81 39.40 -23.50
CA THR A 335 21.37 40.00 -22.24
C THR A 335 19.86 40.13 -22.24
N VAL A 336 19.19 39.42 -21.34
CA VAL A 336 17.74 39.47 -21.13
C VAL A 336 17.49 39.86 -19.67
N PRO A 337 16.56 40.80 -19.37
CA PRO A 337 16.18 41.10 -17.99
C PRO A 337 15.69 39.86 -17.24
N LYS A 338 16.10 39.68 -15.98
CA LYS A 338 15.71 38.52 -15.14
C LYS A 338 14.19 38.33 -15.05
N SER A 339 13.43 39.44 -15.01
CA SER A 339 11.97 39.43 -15.01
C SER A 339 11.35 38.72 -16.23
N ILE A 340 12.10 38.60 -17.33
CA ILE A 340 11.66 37.94 -18.56
C ILE A 340 12.11 36.47 -18.61
N HIS A 341 13.14 36.06 -17.86
CA HIS A 341 13.73 34.71 -17.90
C HIS A 341 12.68 33.59 -17.71
N GLN A 342 11.74 33.79 -16.78
CA GLN A 342 10.61 32.90 -16.50
C GLN A 342 9.61 32.68 -17.67
N PHE A 343 9.61 33.56 -18.68
CA PHE A 343 8.73 33.48 -19.85
C PHE A 343 9.39 32.80 -21.06
N LEU A 344 10.70 32.53 -20.99
CA LEU A 344 11.39 31.73 -22.00
C LEU A 344 11.15 30.24 -21.73
N ASP A 345 9.94 29.80 -22.08
CA ASP A 345 9.53 28.41 -22.07
C ASP A 345 10.45 27.60 -23.03
N LYS A 346 11.38 26.85 -22.44
CA LYS A 346 12.44 26.11 -23.15
C LYS A 346 11.83 25.14 -24.17
N ASP A 347 10.74 24.48 -23.82
CA ASP A 347 10.11 23.44 -24.64
C ASP A 347 9.31 24.03 -25.79
N LYS A 348 8.54 25.11 -25.56
CA LYS A 348 7.79 25.79 -26.63
C LYS A 348 8.72 26.46 -27.65
N ILE A 349 9.79 27.12 -27.18
CA ILE A 349 10.76 27.75 -28.09
C ILE A 349 11.49 26.68 -28.91
N PHE A 350 11.94 25.58 -28.27
CA PHE A 350 12.60 24.48 -28.97
C PHE A 350 11.67 23.81 -29.98
N SER A 351 10.42 23.51 -29.61
CA SER A 351 9.45 22.83 -30.49
C SER A 351 9.10 23.65 -31.75
N ASN A 352 8.98 24.97 -31.62
CA ASN A 352 8.61 25.84 -32.75
C ASN A 352 9.80 26.30 -33.61
N THR A 353 11.02 26.34 -33.05
CA THR A 353 12.18 26.97 -33.74
C THR A 353 13.41 26.08 -33.87
N GLY A 354 13.47 24.95 -33.16
CA GLY A 354 14.66 24.09 -33.15
C GLY A 354 15.89 24.77 -32.55
N VAL A 355 15.68 25.65 -31.56
CA VAL A 355 16.74 26.35 -30.82
C VAL A 355 16.54 26.08 -29.33
N LEU A 356 17.58 25.58 -28.69
CA LEU A 356 17.62 25.36 -27.25
C LEU A 356 17.93 26.69 -26.56
N VAL A 357 17.17 27.03 -25.52
CA VAL A 357 17.39 28.23 -24.73
C VAL A 357 17.90 27.82 -23.36
N ASP A 358 19.18 28.10 -23.11
CA ASP A 358 19.78 27.96 -21.79
C ASP A 358 19.56 29.26 -21.00
N VAL A 359 18.64 29.18 -20.05
CA VAL A 359 18.27 30.26 -19.12
C VAL A 359 19.00 29.99 -17.82
N PRO A 360 19.84 30.92 -17.33
CA PRO A 360 20.60 30.71 -16.10
C PRO A 360 19.67 30.63 -14.89
N ALA A 361 20.07 29.87 -13.87
CA ALA A 361 19.29 29.69 -12.65
C ALA A 361 18.95 31.04 -11.98
N GLU A 362 17.76 31.16 -11.38
CA GLU A 362 17.21 32.47 -10.97
C GLU A 362 18.09 33.22 -9.95
N ASP A 363 18.78 32.47 -9.08
CA ASP A 363 19.69 32.96 -8.04
C ASP A 363 21.05 33.45 -8.58
N SER A 364 21.43 33.07 -9.80
CA SER A 364 22.72 33.46 -10.39
C SER A 364 22.77 34.96 -10.70
N SER A 365 23.92 35.61 -10.55
CA SER A 365 24.05 37.06 -10.79
C SER A 365 23.99 37.46 -12.28
N THR A 366 23.96 36.49 -13.20
CA THR A 366 24.05 36.70 -14.64
C THR A 366 22.69 36.97 -15.28
N THR A 367 22.67 37.90 -16.24
CA THR A 367 21.50 38.27 -17.06
C THR A 367 21.60 37.75 -18.49
N VAL A 368 22.54 36.84 -18.75
CA VAL A 368 22.89 36.34 -20.08
C VAL A 368 22.19 35.01 -20.33
N VAL A 369 21.29 35.00 -21.31
CA VAL A 369 20.61 33.80 -21.82
C VAL A 369 21.35 33.33 -23.08
N LYS A 370 21.56 32.02 -23.21
CA LYS A 370 22.26 31.44 -24.37
C LYS A 370 21.26 30.77 -25.31
N PHE A 371 21.27 31.17 -26.58
CA PHE A 371 20.49 30.57 -27.64
C PHE A 371 21.39 29.63 -28.44
N ILE A 372 21.18 28.33 -28.31
CA ILE A 372 21.99 27.27 -28.91
C ILE A 372 21.18 26.64 -30.04
N GLY A 373 21.66 26.69 -31.29
CA GLY A 373 20.96 26.04 -32.40
C GLY A 373 21.52 26.40 -33.77
N LEU A 374 20.75 26.08 -34.82
CA LEU A 374 21.11 26.47 -36.19
C LEU A 374 21.08 27.99 -36.34
N LYS A 375 22.13 28.55 -36.95
CA LYS A 375 22.33 29.99 -37.14
C LYS A 375 21.12 30.71 -37.77
N ASP A 376 20.41 30.06 -38.69
CA ASP A 376 19.25 30.63 -39.38
C ASP A 376 17.96 30.65 -38.54
N ASN A 377 17.92 29.90 -37.43
CA ASN A 377 16.77 29.78 -36.55
C ASN A 377 16.91 30.59 -35.25
N ILE A 378 18.14 30.89 -34.80
CA ILE A 378 18.37 31.74 -33.61
C ILE A 378 17.60 33.08 -33.67
N PRO A 379 17.59 33.84 -34.79
CA PRO A 379 16.80 35.08 -34.88
C PRO A 379 15.28 34.85 -34.72
N LYS A 380 14.76 33.69 -35.17
CA LYS A 380 13.35 33.30 -35.04
C LYS A 380 13.02 32.93 -33.59
N ALA A 381 13.93 32.22 -32.90
CA ALA A 381 13.80 31.91 -31.49
C ALA A 381 13.79 33.16 -30.61
N ILE A 382 14.64 34.14 -30.92
CA ILE A 382 14.68 35.44 -30.24
C ILE A 382 13.38 36.23 -30.47
N SER A 383 12.86 36.27 -31.71
CA SER A 383 11.59 36.97 -31.99
C SER A 383 10.39 36.28 -31.33
N PHE A 384 10.35 34.94 -31.33
CA PHE A 384 9.29 34.15 -30.71
C PHE A 384 9.33 34.23 -29.17
N GLY A 385 10.50 34.13 -28.54
CA GLY A 385 10.67 34.35 -27.11
C GLY A 385 10.29 35.78 -26.68
N LYS A 386 10.58 36.78 -27.53
CA LYS A 386 10.10 38.15 -27.31
C LYS A 386 8.58 38.27 -27.42
N GLN A 387 7.94 37.57 -28.37
CA GLN A 387 6.48 37.53 -28.47
C GLN A 387 5.86 36.86 -27.24
N LEU A 388 6.34 35.68 -26.83
CA LEU A 388 5.90 35.02 -25.60
C LEU A 388 6.02 35.94 -24.37
N SER A 389 7.13 36.69 -24.23
CA SER A 389 7.31 37.65 -23.14
C SER A 389 6.32 38.82 -23.16
N GLN A 390 5.72 39.14 -24.32
CA GLN A 390 4.69 40.17 -24.44
C GLN A 390 3.31 39.67 -24.04
N ASP A 391 3.03 38.37 -24.04
CA ASP A 391 1.71 37.82 -23.74
C ASP A 391 1.42 37.79 -22.22
N TYR A 392 2.46 37.90 -21.39
CA TYR A 392 2.36 38.02 -19.94
C TYR A 392 2.44 39.47 -19.45
N ALA A 393 1.80 39.73 -18.31
CA ALA A 393 1.90 40.97 -17.55
C ALA A 393 2.53 40.68 -16.18
N ILE A 394 3.43 41.58 -15.76
CA ILE A 394 4.01 41.60 -14.43
C ILE A 394 3.35 42.73 -13.63
N ASP A 395 2.83 42.42 -12.44
CA ASP A 395 2.40 43.38 -11.43
C ASP A 395 3.25 43.19 -10.16
N SER A 396 3.34 44.19 -9.30
CA SER A 396 4.06 44.07 -8.02
C SER A 396 3.30 44.68 -6.85
N LEU A 397 3.44 44.05 -5.69
CA LEU A 397 2.76 44.42 -4.46
C LEU A 397 3.75 44.46 -3.32
N ASP A 398 3.93 45.64 -2.73
CA ASP A 398 4.58 45.77 -1.43
C ASP A 398 3.57 45.41 -0.32
N LEU A 399 3.79 44.26 0.32
CA LEU A 399 2.99 43.79 1.44
C LEU A 399 3.13 44.71 2.67
N ALA A 400 4.31 45.28 2.91
CA ALA A 400 4.53 46.16 4.06
C ALA A 400 3.67 47.43 3.95
N ARG A 401 3.59 48.01 2.74
CA ARG A 401 2.72 49.16 2.45
C ARG A 401 1.23 48.82 2.52
N SER A 402 0.86 47.59 2.21
CA SER A 402 -0.53 47.11 2.27
C SER A 402 -1.00 46.87 3.72
N HIS A 403 -0.07 46.61 4.64
CA HIS A 403 -0.32 46.40 6.07
C HIS A 403 0.31 47.53 6.93
N GLY A 404 -0.11 48.78 6.66
CA GLY A 404 0.17 49.94 7.51
C GLY A 404 1.65 50.33 7.70
N GLY A 405 2.57 49.80 6.89
CA GLY A 405 4.01 50.06 7.00
C GLY A 405 4.76 49.17 8.00
N ASN A 406 4.12 48.15 8.59
CA ASN A 406 4.79 47.23 9.52
C ASN A 406 5.63 46.18 8.76
N TYR A 407 6.87 46.55 8.45
CA TYR A 407 7.80 45.73 7.67
C TYR A 407 8.26 44.45 8.37
N LEU A 408 8.37 44.44 9.71
CA LEU A 408 8.74 43.23 10.47
C LEU A 408 7.63 42.17 10.40
N HIS A 409 6.37 42.60 10.62
CA HIS A 409 5.20 41.73 10.49
C HIS A 409 5.05 41.21 9.06
N ALA A 410 5.18 42.08 8.05
CA ALA A 410 5.09 41.69 6.65
C ALA A 410 6.16 40.66 6.24
N LYS A 411 7.40 40.79 6.74
CA LYS A 411 8.45 39.79 6.52
C LYS A 411 8.11 38.45 7.17
N ALA A 412 7.65 38.47 8.42
CA ALA A 412 7.28 37.27 9.15
C ALA A 412 6.13 36.49 8.48
N LEU A 413 5.06 37.19 8.08
CA LEU A 413 3.96 36.61 7.30
C LEU A 413 4.43 36.05 5.96
N THR A 414 5.31 36.77 5.25
CA THR A 414 5.82 36.30 3.95
C THR A 414 6.66 35.04 4.09
N ALA A 415 7.55 34.98 5.09
CA ALA A 415 8.32 33.76 5.40
C ALA A 415 7.40 32.58 5.74
N PHE A 416 6.32 32.83 6.49
CA PHE A 416 5.29 31.84 6.81
C PHE A 416 4.51 31.35 5.57
N PHE A 417 4.10 32.24 4.67
CA PHE A 417 3.37 31.86 3.45
C PHE A 417 4.23 31.08 2.44
N ILE A 418 5.54 31.33 2.39
CA ILE A 418 6.49 30.47 1.65
C ILE A 418 6.61 29.12 2.36
N TYR A 419 6.81 29.10 3.68
CA TYR A 419 7.00 27.86 4.45
C TYR A 419 5.79 26.92 4.42
N THR A 420 4.58 27.48 4.35
CA THR A 420 3.32 26.72 4.26
C THR A 420 2.89 26.37 2.83
N GLY A 421 3.64 26.79 1.80
CA GLY A 421 3.26 26.55 0.40
C GLY A 421 1.96 27.26 -0.03
N LEU A 422 1.60 28.37 0.64
CA LEU A 422 0.37 29.11 0.34
C LEU A 422 0.43 29.72 -1.07
N PHE A 423 1.59 30.29 -1.45
CA PHE A 423 1.79 30.86 -2.78
C PHE A 423 1.75 29.80 -3.89
N ASP A 424 2.26 28.59 -3.63
CA ASP A 424 2.17 27.45 -4.55
C ASP A 424 0.71 26.95 -4.67
N SER A 425 -0.03 26.97 -3.57
CA SER A 425 -1.45 26.60 -3.53
C SER A 425 -2.33 27.59 -4.30
N LEU A 426 -2.05 28.90 -4.22
CA LEU A 426 -2.77 29.93 -5.00
C LEU A 426 -2.42 29.89 -6.50
N SER A 427 -1.14 29.68 -6.83
CA SER A 427 -0.68 29.54 -8.22
C SER A 427 -1.03 28.19 -8.87
N SER A 428 -1.45 27.20 -8.09
CA SER A 428 -2.06 25.96 -8.60
C SER A 428 -3.57 26.09 -8.88
N LYS A 429 -4.25 27.00 -8.15
CA LYS A 429 -5.69 27.28 -8.32
C LYS A 429 -5.99 28.34 -9.39
N THR A 430 -4.99 29.12 -9.79
CA THR A 430 -5.15 30.27 -10.70
C THR A 430 -3.97 30.34 -11.67
N ASP A 431 -4.18 30.87 -12.88
CA ASP A 431 -3.11 31.10 -13.88
C ASP A 431 -2.14 32.26 -13.50
N VAL A 432 -1.93 32.50 -12.20
CA VAL A 432 -1.10 33.57 -11.65
C VAL A 432 0.05 32.95 -10.86
N LYS A 433 1.27 33.04 -11.39
CA LYS A 433 2.47 32.70 -10.63
C LYS A 433 2.82 33.84 -9.68
N ILE A 434 3.20 33.48 -8.45
CA ILE A 434 3.54 34.41 -7.37
C ILE A 434 5.01 34.19 -7.02
N LYS A 435 5.83 35.23 -7.12
CA LYS A 435 7.23 35.19 -6.71
C LYS A 435 7.43 36.02 -5.45
N ALA A 436 7.96 35.38 -4.41
CA ALA A 436 8.23 35.98 -3.12
C ALA A 436 9.75 36.21 -2.91
N PRO A 437 10.15 37.13 -2.00
CA PRO A 437 11.55 37.32 -1.63
C PRO A 437 12.17 36.08 -0.97
N THR A 438 13.49 35.91 -1.10
CA THR A 438 14.22 34.77 -0.51
C THR A 438 14.31 34.88 1.01
N TYR A 439 14.43 33.75 1.73
CA TYR A 439 14.55 33.74 3.20
C TYR A 439 15.70 34.61 3.72
N ALA A 440 16.83 34.67 3.02
CA ALA A 440 17.94 35.58 3.36
C ALA A 440 17.52 37.06 3.34
N SER A 441 16.77 37.50 2.32
CA SER A 441 16.25 38.87 2.24
C SER A 441 15.15 39.17 3.28
N LEU A 442 14.39 38.15 3.68
CA LEU A 442 13.37 38.26 4.74
C LEU A 442 13.98 38.27 6.15
N ALA A 443 15.18 37.71 6.34
CA ALA A 443 15.91 37.70 7.61
C ALA A 443 16.72 38.98 7.87
N ASP A 444 17.14 39.70 6.82
CA ASP A 444 17.87 40.97 6.88
C ASP A 444 16.95 42.12 7.35
N ASP A 445 17.21 42.70 8.52
CA ASP A 445 16.39 43.78 9.10
C ASP A 445 16.55 45.13 8.40
N THR A 446 17.58 45.34 7.58
CA THR A 446 17.85 46.62 6.93
C THR A 446 16.85 46.95 5.81
N GLN A 447 16.27 45.93 5.18
CA GLN A 447 15.32 46.07 4.08
C GLN A 447 13.93 46.48 4.59
N LYS A 448 13.34 47.53 3.99
CA LYS A 448 12.07 48.14 4.46
C LYS A 448 10.88 47.95 3.52
N SER A 449 10.99 47.07 2.54
CA SER A 449 9.93 46.74 1.57
C SER A 449 9.83 45.23 1.40
N VAL A 450 8.61 44.70 1.20
CA VAL A 450 8.38 43.27 1.00
C VAL A 450 7.58 43.10 -0.28
N ASN A 451 8.30 43.08 -1.41
CA ASN A 451 7.70 43.07 -2.74
C ASN A 451 7.41 41.62 -3.17
N LEU A 452 6.13 41.31 -3.38
CA LEU A 452 5.72 40.17 -4.20
C LEU A 452 5.64 40.59 -5.67
N GLU A 453 6.11 39.74 -6.57
CA GLU A 453 5.91 39.89 -8.01
C GLU A 453 4.83 38.89 -8.47
N PHE A 454 3.81 39.40 -9.15
CA PHE A 454 2.73 38.60 -9.72
C PHE A 454 2.86 38.52 -11.23
N VAL A 455 2.62 37.33 -11.75
CA VAL A 455 2.91 36.98 -13.14
C VAL A 455 1.69 36.27 -13.72
N CYS A 456 1.02 36.89 -14.68
CA CYS A 456 -0.23 36.39 -15.26
C CYS A 456 -0.26 36.60 -16.79
N HIS A 457 -1.07 35.81 -17.50
CA HIS A 457 -1.38 36.09 -18.91
C HIS A 457 -2.18 37.39 -19.02
N LYS A 458 -2.04 38.14 -20.14
CA LYS A 458 -2.74 39.43 -20.34
C LYS A 458 -4.26 39.36 -20.23
N ASP A 459 -4.84 38.20 -20.50
CA ASP A 459 -6.29 37.94 -20.40
C ASP A 459 -6.73 37.60 -18.96
N ALA A 460 -5.80 37.19 -18.10
CA ALA A 460 -6.04 36.73 -16.72
C ALA A 460 -6.00 37.89 -15.69
N LYS A 461 -6.38 39.11 -16.09
CA LYS A 461 -6.32 40.31 -15.22
C LYS A 461 -7.27 40.27 -14.03
N ASP A 462 -8.37 39.53 -14.13
CA ASP A 462 -9.35 39.46 -13.04
C ASP A 462 -8.98 38.38 -12.00
N SER A 463 -8.31 37.29 -12.39
CA SER A 463 -7.70 36.37 -11.41
C SER A 463 -6.54 37.02 -10.66
N LEU A 464 -5.72 37.85 -11.32
CA LEU A 464 -4.70 38.67 -10.66
C LEU A 464 -5.30 39.55 -9.54
N LYS A 465 -6.42 40.23 -9.81
CA LYS A 465 -7.13 41.04 -8.79
C LYS A 465 -7.67 40.17 -7.66
N SER A 466 -8.18 38.98 -7.98
CA SER A 466 -8.68 38.02 -6.98
C SER A 466 -7.57 37.55 -6.05
N VAL A 467 -6.44 37.07 -6.59
CA VAL A 467 -5.26 36.63 -5.83
C VAL A 467 -4.69 37.76 -4.98
N ARG A 468 -4.59 38.97 -5.53
CA ARG A 468 -4.15 40.18 -4.79
C ARG A 468 -5.10 40.50 -3.63
N ARG A 469 -6.42 40.38 -3.83
CA ARG A 469 -7.41 40.59 -2.77
C ARG A 469 -7.30 39.51 -1.69
N GLU A 470 -7.18 38.24 -2.08
CA GLU A 470 -7.08 37.10 -1.17
C GLU A 470 -5.84 37.18 -0.28
N ILE A 471 -4.67 37.49 -0.85
CA ILE A 471 -3.43 37.69 -0.08
C ILE A 471 -3.55 38.87 0.89
N VAL A 472 -4.08 40.01 0.43
CA VAL A 472 -4.30 41.18 1.31
C VAL A 472 -5.33 40.88 2.41
N GLU A 473 -6.37 40.09 2.11
CA GLU A 473 -7.36 39.66 3.10
C GLU A 473 -6.75 38.73 4.16
N MET A 474 -5.94 37.75 3.76
CA MET A 474 -5.22 36.85 4.68
C MET A 474 -4.20 37.59 5.55
N VAL A 475 -3.49 38.57 4.97
CA VAL A 475 -2.58 39.46 5.71
C VAL A 475 -3.32 40.32 6.71
N ASN A 476 -4.49 40.87 6.35
CA ASN A 476 -5.30 41.69 7.24
C ASN A 476 -6.04 40.89 8.34
N LYS A 477 -6.39 39.62 8.07
CA LYS A 477 -6.91 38.68 9.06
C LYS A 477 -5.86 38.32 10.12
N THR A 478 -4.58 38.30 9.75
CA THR A 478 -3.48 37.93 10.64
C THR A 478 -2.87 39.16 11.31
N THR A 479 -3.45 39.59 12.44
CA THR A 479 -3.01 40.77 13.17
C THR A 479 -1.60 40.61 13.77
N PRO A 480 -0.84 41.70 14.00
CA PRO A 480 0.48 41.63 14.66
C PRO A 480 0.51 40.99 16.05
N SER A 481 -0.64 40.91 16.74
CA SER A 481 -0.78 40.19 18.01
C SER A 481 -0.70 38.66 17.89
N PHE A 482 -0.86 38.10 16.70
CA PHE A 482 -0.78 36.65 16.46
C PHE A 482 0.63 36.19 16.07
N VAL A 483 1.59 37.12 15.93
CA VAL A 483 2.96 36.82 15.50
C VAL A 483 3.95 37.23 16.59
N ARG A 484 4.78 36.27 17.02
CA ARG A 484 5.93 36.51 17.90
C ARG A 484 7.22 36.08 17.19
N VAL A 485 8.27 36.90 17.32
CA VAL A 485 9.61 36.56 16.82
C VAL A 485 10.51 36.27 18.03
N VAL A 486 11.13 35.10 18.01
CA VAL A 486 12.01 34.57 19.05
C VAL A 486 13.44 34.54 18.47
N THR A 487 14.44 35.01 19.21
CA THR A 487 15.81 35.24 18.68
C THR A 487 16.93 34.74 19.59
N ASP A 488 16.58 34.11 20.71
CA ASP A 488 17.48 33.71 21.80
C ASP A 488 17.87 32.22 21.75
N ILE A 489 17.40 31.48 20.74
CA ILE A 489 17.70 30.07 20.49
C ILE A 489 18.58 29.97 19.26
N ASP A 490 19.74 29.31 19.37
CA ASP A 490 20.66 29.17 18.24
C ASP A 490 20.11 28.29 17.12
N SER A 491 20.38 28.69 15.87
CA SER A 491 20.03 27.97 14.65
C SER A 491 20.45 26.48 14.65
N PHE A 492 21.53 26.15 15.37
CA PHE A 492 22.05 24.79 15.51
C PHE A 492 21.10 23.82 16.23
N VAL A 493 20.34 24.30 17.23
CA VAL A 493 19.46 23.41 18.04
C VAL A 493 18.12 23.12 17.33
N LEU A 494 17.81 23.85 16.26
CA LEU A 494 16.52 23.77 15.53
C LEU A 494 16.27 22.44 14.81
N ASP A 495 17.28 21.56 14.71
CA ASP A 495 17.10 20.17 14.25
C ASP A 495 16.34 19.30 15.25
N SER A 496 16.32 19.69 16.53
CA SER A 496 15.61 19.01 17.61
C SER A 496 14.26 19.66 17.97
N LEU A 497 13.76 20.55 17.12
CA LEU A 497 12.50 21.26 17.32
C LEU A 497 11.30 20.31 17.30
N ASP A 498 10.62 20.19 18.43
CA ASP A 498 9.33 19.51 18.56
C ASP A 498 8.19 20.50 18.22
N THR A 499 7.34 20.17 17.25
CA THR A 499 6.20 21.01 16.85
C THR A 499 4.89 20.61 17.53
N THR A 500 4.84 19.49 18.26
CA THR A 500 3.59 18.92 18.81
C THR A 500 2.78 19.92 19.66
N VAL A 501 3.43 20.58 20.63
CA VAL A 501 2.78 21.56 21.51
C VAL A 501 2.27 22.79 20.74
N ALA A 502 2.92 23.13 19.63
CA ALA A 502 2.49 24.23 18.76
C ALA A 502 1.29 23.80 17.91
N ASP A 503 1.35 22.62 17.29
CA ASP A 503 0.25 22.04 16.51
C ASP A 503 -1.02 21.85 17.35
N GLU A 504 -0.91 21.40 18.61
CA GLU A 504 -2.04 21.28 19.55
C GLU A 504 -2.71 22.63 19.91
N LYS A 505 -1.96 23.73 19.83
CA LYS A 505 -2.42 25.09 20.18
C LYS A 505 -2.72 25.96 18.95
N ASN A 506 -2.77 25.35 17.76
CA ASN A 506 -2.89 26.04 16.47
C ASN A 506 -1.82 27.12 16.23
N VAL A 507 -0.61 26.95 16.78
CA VAL A 507 0.55 27.81 16.51
C VAL A 507 1.47 27.09 15.53
N LYS A 508 1.98 27.81 14.53
CA LYS A 508 3.00 27.31 13.60
C LYS A 508 4.35 27.95 13.88
N ILE A 509 5.38 27.12 13.86
CA ILE A 509 6.78 27.52 14.07
C ILE A 509 7.50 27.56 12.71
N VAL A 510 8.09 28.71 12.37
CA VAL A 510 8.93 28.87 11.17
C VAL A 510 10.37 29.13 11.59
N PRO A 511 11.30 28.17 11.40
CA PRO A 511 12.72 28.34 11.76
C PRO A 511 13.45 29.18 10.69
N LEU A 512 13.11 30.47 10.59
CA LEU A 512 13.67 31.41 9.60
C LEU A 512 15.20 31.43 9.62
N GLY A 513 15.82 31.30 10.79
CA GLY A 513 17.26 31.27 10.97
C GLY A 513 17.95 30.16 10.19
N LYS A 514 17.46 28.93 10.31
CA LYS A 514 17.92 27.76 9.55
C LYS A 514 17.64 27.90 8.05
N LEU A 515 16.48 28.45 7.69
CA LEU A 515 16.07 28.65 6.28
C LEU A 515 16.87 29.76 5.57
N ALA A 516 17.36 30.76 6.30
CA ALA A 516 18.20 31.84 5.80
C ALA A 516 19.70 31.58 5.93
N GLY A 517 20.12 30.67 6.82
CA GLY A 517 21.53 30.32 7.09
C GLY A 517 22.35 31.42 7.80
N LEU A 518 21.70 32.51 8.23
CA LEU A 518 22.35 33.78 8.59
C LEU A 518 21.87 34.39 9.94
N THR A 519 20.83 33.85 10.57
CA THR A 519 20.27 34.43 11.80
C THR A 519 19.75 33.35 12.77
N ASN A 520 19.46 33.73 14.01
CA ASN A 520 18.84 32.88 15.03
C ASN A 520 17.32 33.15 15.19
N LYS A 521 16.64 33.57 14.12
CA LYS A 521 15.22 33.96 14.15
C LYS A 521 14.28 32.76 14.02
N ILE A 522 13.33 32.65 14.94
CA ILE A 522 12.17 31.76 14.86
C ILE A 522 10.91 32.64 14.85
N ILE A 523 9.93 32.31 14.03
CA ILE A 523 8.62 32.97 14.02
C ILE A 523 7.58 32.00 14.56
N LEU A 524 6.83 32.44 15.57
CA LEU A 524 5.62 31.78 16.07
C LEU A 524 4.40 32.52 15.51
N LEU A 525 3.49 31.81 14.86
CA LEU A 525 2.27 32.37 14.29
C LEU A 525 1.05 31.60 14.75
N TYR A 526 0.16 32.24 15.50
CA TYR A 526 -1.12 31.68 15.92
C TYR A 526 -2.15 31.75 14.79
N GLN A 527 -2.80 30.62 14.50
CA GLN A 527 -3.90 30.50 13.55
C GLN A 527 -5.20 30.27 14.33
N PRO A 528 -6.15 31.23 14.37
CA PRO A 528 -7.46 30.97 14.94
C PRO A 528 -8.18 29.88 14.12
N SER A 529 -8.92 29.02 14.80
CA SER A 529 -9.91 28.14 14.16
C SER A 529 -11.07 28.98 13.60
N ASP A 530 -11.87 28.43 12.69
CA ASP A 530 -12.97 29.13 11.97
C ASP A 530 -14.19 29.52 12.85
N GLU A 531 -13.99 29.79 14.14
CA GLU A 531 -15.03 30.27 15.06
C GLU A 531 -15.34 31.77 14.82
N GLU A 532 -16.61 32.17 14.95
CA GLU A 532 -17.08 33.52 14.63
C GLU A 532 -16.48 34.66 15.49
N PHE A 533 -15.68 34.32 16.51
CA PHE A 533 -15.08 35.25 17.46
C PHE A 533 -13.56 35.14 17.46
N LEU A 534 -12.89 36.23 17.12
CA LEU A 534 -11.43 36.34 17.27
C LEU A 534 -11.07 36.30 18.77
N PRO A 535 -10.11 35.47 19.20
CA PRO A 535 -9.71 35.39 20.60
C PRO A 535 -9.12 36.72 21.10
N SER A 536 -9.23 36.96 22.40
CA SER A 536 -8.75 38.20 23.00
C SER A 536 -7.23 38.29 22.98
N LEU A 537 -6.72 39.53 23.02
CA LEU A 537 -5.27 39.81 23.10
C LEU A 537 -4.58 39.15 24.31
N LYS A 538 -5.33 38.72 25.33
CA LYS A 538 -4.77 37.98 26.47
C LYS A 538 -4.59 36.52 26.12
N GLU A 539 -5.65 35.85 25.67
CA GLU A 539 -5.64 34.44 25.26
C GLU A 539 -4.62 34.18 24.14
N THR A 540 -4.45 35.10 23.18
CA THR A 540 -3.43 34.95 22.13
C THR A 540 -2.01 35.14 22.63
N ASN A 541 -1.79 35.99 23.63
CA ASN A 541 -0.47 36.09 24.27
C ASN A 541 -0.21 34.89 25.16
N GLU A 542 -1.18 34.42 25.96
CA GLU A 542 -1.04 33.24 26.82
C GLU A 542 -0.78 31.96 26.02
N THR A 543 -1.40 31.79 24.86
CA THR A 543 -1.12 30.66 23.95
C THR A 543 0.25 30.77 23.30
N LEU A 544 0.65 31.95 22.79
CA LEU A 544 2.00 32.18 22.27
C LEU A 544 3.07 32.02 23.34
N ASP A 545 2.87 32.55 24.56
CA ASP A 545 3.72 32.38 25.73
C ASP A 545 3.86 30.90 26.07
N ALA A 546 2.77 30.12 26.09
CA ALA A 546 2.83 28.70 26.42
C ALA A 546 3.41 27.82 25.30
N VAL A 547 3.56 28.31 24.07
CA VAL A 547 4.40 27.69 23.03
C VAL A 547 5.84 28.17 23.15
N ASP A 548 6.07 29.44 23.48
CA ASP A 548 7.38 30.01 23.74
C ASP A 548 8.11 29.25 24.87
N HIS A 549 7.44 28.98 25.99
CA HIS A 549 7.97 28.15 27.09
C HIS A 549 8.24 26.69 26.68
N SER A 550 7.53 26.15 25.67
CA SER A 550 7.85 24.79 25.18
C SER A 550 9.23 24.72 24.52
N LEU A 551 9.76 25.86 24.08
CA LEU A 551 11.12 26.00 23.55
C LEU A 551 12.20 26.17 24.64
N ASP A 552 11.87 26.20 25.93
CA ASP A 552 12.85 26.34 27.01
C ASP A 552 13.86 25.18 27.06
N ASN A 553 13.45 23.99 26.61
CA ASN A 553 14.35 22.87 26.40
C ASN A 553 15.42 23.17 25.32
N LEU A 554 15.04 23.89 24.26
CA LEU A 554 15.98 24.34 23.23
C LEU A 554 16.84 25.51 23.72
N ARG A 555 16.31 26.39 24.58
CA ARG A 555 17.10 27.46 25.24
C ARG A 555 18.20 26.92 26.13
N THR A 556 17.90 25.92 26.96
CA THR A 556 18.90 25.29 27.83
C THR A 556 19.97 24.57 27.01
N LEU A 557 19.59 23.80 25.99
CA LEU A 557 20.53 23.22 25.02
C LEU A 557 21.37 24.29 24.29
N SER A 558 20.77 25.41 23.91
CA SER A 558 21.46 26.53 23.25
C SER A 558 22.43 27.26 24.20
N GLN A 559 22.13 27.33 25.49
CA GLN A 559 23.05 27.87 26.51
C GLN A 559 24.23 26.93 26.76
N ASP A 560 24.06 25.61 26.54
CA ASP A 560 25.12 24.60 26.63
C ASP A 560 25.97 24.43 25.36
N LEU A 561 25.62 25.15 24.29
CA LEU A 561 26.52 25.32 23.15
C LEU A 561 27.75 26.15 23.52
N SER A 562 28.81 25.93 22.76
CA SER A 562 29.94 26.84 22.68
C SER A 562 30.50 26.85 21.26
N HIS A 563 31.24 27.90 20.93
CA HIS A 563 31.89 28.07 19.64
C HIS A 563 33.40 28.14 19.90
N GLN A 564 34.17 27.27 19.25
CA GLN A 564 35.62 27.28 19.37
C GLN A 564 36.25 27.44 17.99
N VAL A 565 36.99 28.53 17.80
CA VAL A 565 37.81 28.77 16.61
C VAL A 565 39.18 28.14 16.83
N LEU A 566 39.66 27.37 15.85
CA LEU A 566 40.98 26.75 15.83
C LEU A 566 41.82 27.33 14.69
N PRO A 567 43.01 27.89 14.96
CA PRO A 567 43.94 28.28 13.90
C PRO A 567 44.51 27.02 13.24
N MET A 568 44.30 26.88 11.93
CA MET A 568 44.63 25.68 11.16
C MET A 568 44.81 26.06 9.69
N ALA A 569 46.03 25.87 9.17
CA ALA A 569 46.35 26.24 7.80
C ALA A 569 45.42 25.56 6.78
N SER A 570 45.02 26.28 5.72
CA SER A 570 44.07 25.78 4.71
C SER A 570 44.41 24.38 4.18
N ALA A 571 45.69 24.09 3.90
CA ALA A 571 46.14 22.77 3.44
C ALA A 571 45.91 21.63 4.48
N ASP A 572 46.01 21.93 5.78
CA ASP A 572 45.70 20.98 6.84
C ASP A 572 44.18 20.73 6.94
N GLN A 573 43.37 21.76 6.68
CA GLN A 573 41.89 21.65 6.64
C GLN A 573 41.43 20.74 5.49
N GLU A 574 41.99 20.90 4.28
CA GLU A 574 41.70 20.03 3.14
C GLU A 574 42.11 18.57 3.40
N LEU A 575 43.30 18.35 3.98
CA LEU A 575 43.79 17.02 4.35
C LEU A 575 42.93 16.36 5.43
N LEU A 576 42.45 17.12 6.40
CA LEU A 576 41.51 16.65 7.42
C LEU A 576 40.15 16.28 6.78
N ALA A 577 39.63 17.14 5.90
CA ALA A 577 38.35 16.96 5.21
C ALA A 577 38.32 15.68 4.37
N ALA A 578 39.42 15.39 3.66
CA ALA A 578 39.55 14.20 2.81
C ALA A 578 39.64 12.88 3.59
N ASN A 579 40.15 12.89 4.83
CA ASN A 579 40.56 11.67 5.53
C ASN A 579 39.78 11.33 6.80
N SER A 580 39.59 12.28 7.71
CA SER A 580 39.16 11.99 9.09
C SER A 580 37.95 12.81 9.55
N LEU A 581 37.63 13.91 8.86
CA LEU A 581 36.47 14.76 9.21
C LEU A 581 35.15 13.99 9.19
N ASN A 582 34.93 13.15 8.18
CA ASN A 582 33.74 12.30 8.09
C ASN A 582 33.65 11.28 9.24
N VAL A 583 34.79 10.77 9.72
CA VAL A 583 34.85 9.83 10.85
C VAL A 583 34.45 10.53 12.13
N ILE A 584 35.06 11.68 12.42
CA ILE A 584 34.77 12.54 13.58
C ILE A 584 33.29 12.97 13.55
N LEU A 585 32.77 13.50 12.44
CA LEU A 585 31.35 13.83 12.33
C LEU A 585 30.43 12.61 12.52
N SER A 586 30.82 11.42 12.05
CA SER A 586 29.99 10.20 12.22
C SER A 586 29.91 9.69 13.66
N LYS A 587 30.83 10.11 14.52
CA LYS A 587 30.92 9.72 15.94
C LYS A 587 30.08 10.60 16.86
N TYR A 588 30.07 11.91 16.60
CA TYR A 588 29.28 12.89 17.37
C TYR A 588 27.93 13.20 16.72
N GLY A 589 27.75 12.88 15.43
CA GLY A 589 26.49 13.06 14.71
C GLY A 589 26.06 14.53 14.65
N SER A 590 24.77 14.78 14.85
CA SER A 590 24.20 16.13 14.87
C SER A 590 24.63 16.98 16.08
N SER A 591 25.36 16.45 17.05
CA SER A 591 25.79 17.20 18.24
C SER A 591 26.91 18.21 17.97
N ILE A 592 27.56 18.15 16.80
CA ILE A 592 28.67 19.03 16.42
C ILE A 592 28.59 19.40 14.94
N ASN A 593 28.84 20.68 14.61
CA ASN A 593 29.05 21.18 13.26
C ASN A 593 30.46 21.78 13.15
N ILE A 594 31.23 21.33 12.15
CA ILE A 594 32.59 21.80 11.87
C ILE A 594 32.54 22.56 10.55
N LYS A 595 32.76 23.88 10.60
CA LYS A 595 32.84 24.73 9.41
C LYS A 595 34.30 25.05 9.09
N LEU A 596 34.73 24.59 7.92
CA LEU A 596 36.07 24.87 7.38
C LEU A 596 36.12 26.29 6.79
N HIS A 597 37.31 26.90 6.83
CA HIS A 597 37.60 28.24 6.31
C HIS A 597 36.62 29.33 6.80
N GLN A 598 36.21 29.25 8.05
CA GLN A 598 35.27 30.19 8.69
C GLN A 598 35.71 30.51 10.12
N ASN A 599 35.61 31.79 10.47
CA ASN A 599 35.61 32.25 11.85
C ASN A 599 34.14 32.42 12.34
N SER A 600 33.93 33.11 13.45
CA SER A 600 32.59 33.22 14.08
C SER A 600 31.51 33.80 13.15
N GLU A 601 31.86 34.70 12.22
CA GLU A 601 30.89 35.41 11.35
C GLU A 601 31.38 35.62 9.90
N GLU A 602 32.69 35.49 9.62
CA GLU A 602 33.31 35.72 8.30
C GLU A 602 34.04 34.47 7.77
N SER A 603 34.32 34.42 6.46
CA SER A 603 35.17 33.38 5.87
C SER A 603 36.65 33.73 6.04
N SER A 604 37.40 32.85 6.70
CA SER A 604 38.80 33.03 7.08
C SER A 604 39.58 31.79 6.66
N ALA A 605 40.56 31.95 5.75
CA ALA A 605 41.17 30.81 5.06
C ALA A 605 41.91 29.81 5.97
N ASP A 606 42.50 30.30 7.06
CA ASP A 606 43.37 29.55 7.98
C ASP A 606 42.74 29.33 9.37
N GLU A 607 41.41 29.42 9.46
CA GLU A 607 40.65 29.17 10.69
C GLU A 607 39.51 28.17 10.46
N LEU A 608 39.23 27.36 11.48
CA LEU A 608 38.20 26.33 11.49
C LEU A 608 37.30 26.55 12.72
N LEU A 609 35.99 26.62 12.50
CA LEU A 609 34.99 26.84 13.54
C LEU A 609 34.34 25.50 13.94
N VAL A 610 34.45 25.14 15.22
CA VAL A 610 33.71 24.02 15.83
C VAL A 610 32.56 24.57 16.66
N VAL A 611 31.34 24.13 16.36
CA VAL A 611 30.10 24.46 17.10
C VAL A 611 29.49 23.17 17.63
N GLY A 612 28.97 23.19 18.86
CA GLY A 612 28.39 22.02 19.52
C GLY A 612 28.37 22.18 21.04
N TYR A 613 28.14 21.09 21.77
CA TYR A 613 28.05 21.12 23.23
C TYR A 613 29.42 21.20 23.92
N LYS A 614 29.52 21.99 25.00
CA LYS A 614 30.76 22.22 25.79
C LYS A 614 31.49 20.92 26.20
N ASN A 615 30.72 19.88 26.55
CA ASN A 615 31.23 18.57 27.00
C ASN A 615 31.86 17.71 25.89
N GLU A 616 31.66 18.08 24.62
CA GLU A 616 32.09 17.33 23.45
C GLU A 616 33.13 18.08 22.63
N ILE A 617 33.00 19.42 22.51
CA ILE A 617 33.95 20.28 21.78
C ILE A 617 35.39 20.07 22.24
N SER A 618 35.65 20.05 23.56
CA SER A 618 37.00 19.83 24.09
C SER A 618 37.64 18.53 23.57
N LYS A 619 36.87 17.43 23.53
CA LYS A 619 37.31 16.14 23.00
C LYS A 619 37.54 16.21 21.49
N VAL A 620 36.63 16.85 20.76
CA VAL A 620 36.75 17.00 19.29
C VAL A 620 37.92 17.87 18.90
N VAL A 621 38.20 18.95 19.62
CA VAL A 621 39.37 19.79 19.38
C VAL A 621 40.68 19.01 19.59
N ASP A 622 40.73 18.12 20.58
CA ASP A 622 41.91 17.28 20.79
C ASP A 622 42.01 16.13 19.77
N GLU A 623 40.89 15.52 19.37
CA GLU A 623 40.83 14.51 18.31
C GLU A 623 41.16 15.09 16.93
N LEU A 624 40.74 16.32 16.63
CA LEU A 624 41.09 17.04 15.39
C LEU A 624 42.60 17.29 15.29
N LYS A 625 43.24 17.74 16.38
CA LYS A 625 44.70 17.92 16.44
C LYS A 625 45.42 16.58 16.27
N GLN A 626 45.00 15.54 17.00
CA GLN A 626 45.58 14.20 16.88
C GLN A 626 45.45 13.64 15.46
N ALA A 627 44.29 13.79 14.82
CA ALA A 627 44.09 13.37 13.44
C ALA A 627 45.04 14.09 12.47
N ILE A 628 45.26 15.40 12.65
CA ILE A 628 46.18 16.18 11.80
C ILE A 628 47.64 15.79 12.06
N ASP A 629 48.03 15.53 13.30
CA ASP A 629 49.37 15.02 13.62
C ASP A 629 49.59 13.62 13.03
N GLU A 630 48.57 12.75 13.03
CA GLU A 630 48.61 11.44 12.35
C GLU A 630 48.69 11.58 10.81
N ILE A 631 47.95 12.53 10.22
CA ILE A 631 47.97 12.81 8.77
C ILE A 631 49.30 13.48 8.35
N LYS A 632 49.91 14.33 9.16
CA LYS A 632 51.26 14.87 8.86
C LYS A 632 52.35 13.79 8.88
N ASN A 633 52.11 12.69 9.61
CA ASN A 633 52.97 11.52 9.68
C ASN A 633 52.52 10.36 8.76
N TYR A 634 51.76 10.65 7.69
CA TYR A 634 51.05 9.68 6.82
C TYR A 634 51.91 8.52 6.29
N GLU A 635 53.18 8.76 5.94
CA GLU A 635 54.09 7.73 5.40
C GLU A 635 54.35 6.56 6.37
N THR A 636 54.14 6.80 7.67
CA THR A 636 54.22 5.80 8.74
C THR A 636 52.83 5.33 9.15
N ALA A 637 51.85 6.24 9.24
CA ALA A 637 50.49 5.94 9.70
C ALA A 637 49.68 5.06 8.72
N SER A 638 49.83 5.25 7.41
CA SER A 638 49.15 4.48 6.35
C SER A 638 49.50 2.97 6.34
N LYS A 639 50.52 2.55 7.10
CA LYS A 639 50.94 1.15 7.26
C LYS A 639 50.36 0.49 8.51
N TYR A 640 49.49 1.16 9.28
CA TYR A 640 48.81 0.52 10.39
C TYR A 640 47.87 -0.58 9.88
N ASN A 641 48.02 -1.78 10.42
CA ASN A 641 47.28 -2.97 10.04
C ASN A 641 46.77 -3.66 11.30
N HIS A 642 45.46 -3.84 11.42
CA HIS A 642 44.84 -4.58 12.51
C HIS A 642 44.06 -5.78 11.97
N THR A 643 44.00 -6.88 12.72
CA THR A 643 43.33 -8.11 12.28
C THR A 643 42.33 -8.56 13.33
N ILE A 644 41.06 -8.67 12.92
CA ILE A 644 39.91 -8.95 13.79
C ILE A 644 39.31 -10.29 13.38
N GLU A 645 38.84 -11.06 14.36
CA GLU A 645 38.09 -12.29 14.13
C GLU A 645 36.58 -11.99 13.98
N PHE A 646 35.99 -12.37 12.85
CA PHE A 646 34.56 -12.16 12.56
C PHE A 646 33.82 -13.50 12.32
N PRO A 647 32.60 -13.71 12.83
CA PRO A 647 31.86 -14.97 12.62
C PRO A 647 31.57 -15.26 11.13
N THR A 648 31.93 -16.45 10.65
CA THR A 648 31.66 -16.91 9.27
C THR A 648 30.18 -16.84 8.90
N SER A 649 29.28 -17.18 9.84
CA SER A 649 27.83 -17.17 9.65
C SER A 649 27.26 -15.80 9.27
N GLN A 650 27.92 -14.72 9.69
CA GLN A 650 27.47 -13.34 9.43
C GLN A 650 28.33 -12.61 8.38
N LEU A 651 29.32 -13.29 7.79
CA LEU A 651 30.24 -12.71 6.81
C LEU A 651 29.53 -12.29 5.51
N SER A 652 28.50 -13.03 5.09
CA SER A 652 27.64 -12.66 3.95
C SER A 652 26.89 -11.35 4.20
N ARG A 653 26.43 -11.13 5.45
CA ARG A 653 25.75 -9.92 5.91
C ARG A 653 26.73 -8.73 6.00
N LEU A 654 27.97 -8.99 6.43
CA LEU A 654 29.04 -7.99 6.47
C LEU A 654 29.45 -7.49 5.07
N ILE A 655 29.60 -8.41 4.12
CA ILE A 655 29.95 -8.07 2.72
C ILE A 655 28.76 -7.36 2.04
N GLY A 656 27.53 -7.87 2.25
CA GLY A 656 26.33 -7.36 1.61
C GLY A 656 26.21 -7.74 0.13
N GLN A 657 25.10 -7.35 -0.51
CA GLN A 657 24.89 -7.63 -1.93
C GLN A 657 25.96 -6.90 -2.76
N LYS A 658 26.66 -7.64 -3.64
CA LYS A 658 27.79 -7.18 -4.47
C LYS A 658 28.96 -6.53 -3.68
N GLY A 659 29.04 -6.70 -2.36
CA GLY A 659 30.07 -6.04 -1.54
C GLY A 659 29.68 -4.63 -1.04
N GLY A 660 28.49 -4.13 -1.35
CA GLY A 660 28.12 -2.74 -1.08
C GLY A 660 28.09 -2.33 0.41
N HIS A 661 27.87 -3.27 1.34
CA HIS A 661 27.93 -2.94 2.78
C HIS A 661 29.38 -2.81 3.27
N LEU A 662 30.25 -3.70 2.80
CA LEU A 662 31.68 -3.62 3.08
C LEU A 662 32.30 -2.40 2.39
N GLN A 663 31.93 -2.08 1.15
CA GLN A 663 32.37 -0.87 0.46
C GLN A 663 31.89 0.39 1.22
N GLY A 664 30.62 0.46 1.63
CA GLY A 664 30.13 1.58 2.45
C GLY A 664 30.85 1.73 3.80
N LEU A 665 31.36 0.65 4.40
CA LEU A 665 32.23 0.72 5.58
C LEU A 665 33.67 1.15 5.24
N GLN A 666 34.21 0.74 4.09
CA GLN A 666 35.49 1.24 3.58
C GLN A 666 35.44 2.75 3.32
N ASP A 667 34.40 3.21 2.61
CA ASP A 667 34.18 4.61 2.25
C ASP A 667 33.91 5.48 3.49
N GLN A 668 33.10 5.01 4.45
CA GLN A 668 32.77 5.77 5.66
C GLN A 668 33.99 6.07 6.54
N PHE A 669 34.92 5.11 6.66
CA PHE A 669 36.09 5.25 7.54
C PHE A 669 37.39 5.54 6.78
N ASN A 670 37.37 5.57 5.44
CA ASN A 670 38.54 5.63 4.58
C ASN A 670 39.60 4.55 4.93
N ILE A 671 39.16 3.30 4.99
CA ILE A 671 39.96 2.12 5.38
C ILE A 671 39.83 1.04 4.32
N LYS A 672 40.93 0.35 4.01
CA LYS A 672 40.88 -0.89 3.24
C LYS A 672 40.55 -2.08 4.15
N ILE A 673 39.47 -2.80 3.81
CA ILE A 673 38.98 -3.98 4.56
C ILE A 673 39.18 -5.24 3.68
N ASP A 674 40.21 -6.03 3.98
CA ASP A 674 40.53 -7.29 3.29
C ASP A 674 39.99 -8.49 4.09
N VAL A 675 39.13 -9.31 3.48
CA VAL A 675 38.49 -10.49 4.12
C VAL A 675 39.15 -11.79 3.65
N PHE A 676 39.84 -12.48 4.54
CA PHE A 676 40.56 -13.72 4.20
C PHE A 676 39.72 -14.96 4.51
N LYS A 677 39.09 -15.53 3.47
CA LYS A 677 38.47 -16.86 3.55
C LYS A 677 39.55 -17.93 3.43
N GLY A 678 39.89 -18.59 4.53
CA GLY A 678 40.70 -19.81 4.49
C GLY A 678 39.95 -20.92 3.76
N GLU A 679 40.62 -21.64 2.85
CA GLU A 679 39.98 -22.67 2.01
C GLU A 679 39.54 -23.92 2.79
N ASP A 680 40.09 -24.14 3.99
CA ASP A 680 39.81 -25.28 4.89
C ASP A 680 39.00 -24.93 6.16
N ALA A 681 38.24 -23.82 6.16
CA ALA A 681 37.39 -23.47 7.31
C ALA A 681 36.16 -24.40 7.41
N ALA A 682 36.18 -25.31 8.39
CA ALA A 682 35.03 -26.15 8.72
C ALA A 682 33.83 -25.31 9.21
N VAL A 683 32.64 -25.92 9.22
CA VAL A 683 31.37 -25.27 9.59
C VAL A 683 31.35 -24.90 11.08
N GLY A 684 31.96 -23.76 11.42
CA GLY A 684 32.01 -23.23 12.79
C GLY A 684 33.05 -22.13 13.04
N ASP A 685 34.12 -22.04 12.25
CA ASP A 685 35.27 -21.18 12.60
C ASP A 685 35.09 -19.69 12.27
N LYS A 686 35.92 -18.85 12.91
CA LYS A 686 35.95 -17.39 12.73
C LYS A 686 36.82 -17.04 11.51
N THR A 687 36.38 -16.07 10.70
CA THR A 687 37.17 -15.51 9.58
C THR A 687 38.06 -14.37 10.07
N GLN A 688 39.29 -14.27 9.55
CA GLN A 688 40.14 -13.11 9.80
C GLN A 688 39.80 -11.98 8.82
N VAL A 689 39.49 -10.81 9.37
CA VAL A 689 39.26 -9.56 8.63
C VAL A 689 40.39 -8.60 8.96
N LYS A 690 41.10 -8.15 7.94
CA LYS A 690 42.22 -7.24 8.07
C LYS A 690 41.78 -5.81 7.72
N LEU A 691 42.03 -4.88 8.63
CA LEU A 691 41.83 -3.45 8.44
C LEU A 691 43.18 -2.78 8.18
N THR A 692 43.27 -1.96 7.15
CA THR A 692 44.46 -1.17 6.81
C THR A 692 44.06 0.29 6.56
N GLY A 693 44.61 1.23 7.32
CA GLY A 693 44.26 2.65 7.23
C GLY A 693 44.85 3.46 8.38
N LEU A 694 44.36 4.70 8.56
CA LEU A 694 44.76 5.56 9.68
C LEU A 694 44.35 4.92 11.01
N LYS A 695 45.21 4.99 12.03
CA LYS A 695 45.02 4.29 13.30
C LYS A 695 43.70 4.65 13.98
N SER A 696 43.44 5.95 14.15
CA SER A 696 42.18 6.46 14.73
C SER A 696 40.94 5.89 14.04
N ASN A 697 40.94 5.83 12.70
CA ASN A 697 39.82 5.32 11.92
C ASN A 697 39.68 3.79 12.11
N VAL A 698 40.79 3.04 12.12
CA VAL A 698 40.82 1.57 12.28
C VAL A 698 40.24 1.14 13.62
N ASP A 699 40.61 1.82 14.71
CA ASP A 699 40.11 1.54 16.06
C ASP A 699 38.59 1.81 16.18
N GLU A 700 38.03 2.74 15.40
CA GLU A 700 36.59 3.02 15.37
C GLU A 700 35.81 2.06 14.47
N CYS A 701 36.39 1.67 13.34
CA CYS A 701 35.84 0.63 12.48
C CYS A 701 35.78 -0.72 13.22
N GLU A 702 36.81 -1.09 14.00
CA GLU A 702 36.78 -2.26 14.88
C GLU A 702 35.62 -2.22 15.89
N LYS A 703 35.45 -1.09 16.59
CA LYS A 703 34.36 -0.91 17.56
C LYS A 703 33.01 -1.13 16.88
N LYS A 704 32.78 -0.56 15.69
CA LYS A 704 31.55 -0.74 14.92
C LYS A 704 31.35 -2.18 14.45
N LEU A 705 32.38 -2.82 13.92
CA LEU A 705 32.35 -4.22 13.50
C LEU A 705 32.03 -5.18 14.66
N SER A 706 32.65 -4.97 15.83
CA SER A 706 32.39 -5.80 17.02
C SER A 706 30.97 -5.61 17.58
N GLN A 707 30.40 -4.40 17.48
CA GLN A 707 28.99 -4.15 17.81
C GLN A 707 28.04 -4.82 16.82
N LEU A 708 28.33 -4.76 15.52
CA LEU A 708 27.54 -5.44 14.48
C LEU A 708 27.60 -6.96 14.66
N ALA A 709 28.78 -7.53 14.93
CA ALA A 709 28.94 -8.96 15.22
C ALA A 709 28.06 -9.40 16.40
N LYS A 710 28.06 -8.66 17.51
CA LYS A 710 27.19 -8.93 18.67
C LYS A 710 25.71 -8.87 18.30
N LYS A 711 25.28 -7.79 17.63
CA LYS A 711 23.88 -7.61 17.18
C LYS A 711 23.39 -8.72 16.26
N TRP A 712 24.26 -9.24 15.38
CA TRP A 712 23.91 -10.29 14.42
C TRP A 712 24.01 -11.70 14.99
N VAL A 713 24.78 -11.92 16.05
CA VAL A 713 24.78 -13.19 16.82
C VAL A 713 23.49 -13.36 17.62
N ASP A 714 22.90 -12.27 18.13
CA ASP A 714 21.64 -12.29 18.87
C ASP A 714 20.37 -12.45 17.97
N GLU A 715 20.52 -12.33 16.65
CA GLU A 715 19.43 -12.43 15.68
C GLU A 715 19.04 -13.90 15.42
N LYS A 716 17.89 -14.33 15.95
CA LYS A 716 17.32 -15.67 15.79
C LYS A 716 16.23 -15.66 14.72
N THR A 717 16.16 -16.73 13.92
CA THR A 717 15.02 -17.01 13.03
C THR A 717 14.24 -18.21 13.56
N VAL A 718 12.92 -18.09 13.68
CA VAL A 718 11.99 -19.17 14.05
C VAL A 718 10.90 -19.26 13.00
N VAL A 719 10.53 -20.49 12.62
CA VAL A 719 9.44 -20.76 11.66
C VAL A 719 8.27 -21.40 12.42
N LEU A 720 7.10 -20.79 12.32
CA LEU A 720 5.85 -21.28 12.91
C LEU A 720 4.93 -21.83 11.83
N LYS A 721 4.37 -23.02 12.07
CA LYS A 721 3.41 -23.64 11.17
C LYS A 721 1.98 -23.29 11.59
N ILE A 722 1.34 -22.41 10.82
CA ILE A 722 0.01 -21.85 11.08
C ILE A 722 -0.82 -21.99 9.79
N GLU A 723 -2.02 -22.58 9.86
CA GLU A 723 -2.87 -22.75 8.66
C GLU A 723 -3.24 -21.40 8.00
N LYS A 724 -3.12 -21.33 6.66
CA LYS A 724 -3.46 -20.14 5.83
C LYS A 724 -4.78 -19.45 6.19
N LYS A 725 -5.80 -20.21 6.63
CA LYS A 725 -7.12 -19.70 7.05
C LYS A 725 -7.06 -18.62 8.14
N TYR A 726 -6.06 -18.69 9.02
CA TYR A 726 -5.92 -17.77 10.16
C TYR A 726 -5.00 -16.59 9.86
N HIS A 727 -4.22 -16.63 8.77
CA HIS A 727 -3.21 -15.61 8.46
C HIS A 727 -3.82 -14.20 8.38
N ARG A 728 -4.93 -14.02 7.66
CA ARG A 728 -5.57 -12.70 7.54
C ARG A 728 -6.01 -12.12 8.89
N LYS A 729 -6.41 -12.96 9.84
CA LYS A 729 -6.80 -12.53 11.18
C LYS A 729 -5.59 -12.19 12.05
N LEU A 730 -4.55 -13.03 12.03
CA LEU A 730 -3.28 -12.80 12.72
C LEU A 730 -2.50 -11.60 12.18
N ILE A 731 -2.67 -11.26 10.90
CA ILE A 731 -2.14 -10.04 10.28
C ILE A 731 -2.91 -8.80 10.77
N GLY A 732 -4.24 -8.93 10.89
CA GLY A 732 -5.15 -7.85 11.23
C GLY A 732 -5.46 -6.92 10.05
N PRO A 733 -6.41 -5.98 10.20
CA PRO A 733 -6.71 -4.99 9.16
C PRO A 733 -5.44 -4.19 8.81
N SER A 734 -5.13 -4.08 7.52
CA SER A 734 -3.92 -3.43 6.99
C SER A 734 -2.60 -3.86 7.65
N GLY A 735 -2.53 -5.05 8.25
CA GLY A 735 -1.35 -5.52 8.97
C GLY A 735 -1.09 -4.85 10.32
N VAL A 736 -2.03 -4.07 10.87
CA VAL A 736 -1.82 -3.25 12.08
C VAL A 736 -1.36 -4.09 13.28
N TYR A 737 -1.86 -5.32 13.44
CA TYR A 737 -1.45 -6.18 14.56
C TYR A 737 0.00 -6.67 14.40
N VAL A 738 0.38 -7.12 13.20
CA VAL A 738 1.77 -7.54 12.92
C VAL A 738 2.74 -6.36 13.01
N HIS A 739 2.37 -5.17 12.54
CA HIS A 739 3.18 -3.96 12.74
C HIS A 739 3.33 -3.60 14.22
N ARG A 740 2.28 -3.80 15.04
CA ARG A 740 2.35 -3.62 16.50
C ARG A 740 3.33 -4.62 17.13
N LEU A 741 3.30 -5.90 16.78
CA LEU A 741 4.23 -6.90 17.31
C LEU A 741 5.66 -6.65 16.86
N ASN A 742 5.85 -6.33 15.58
CA ASN A 742 7.14 -5.93 15.03
C ASN A 742 7.73 -4.74 15.81
N LYS A 743 6.95 -3.68 16.04
CA LYS A 743 7.39 -2.50 16.81
C LYS A 743 7.60 -2.79 18.31
N LYS A 744 6.72 -3.57 18.94
CA LYS A 744 6.75 -3.89 20.39
C LYS A 744 7.93 -4.79 20.77
N TYR A 745 8.31 -5.73 19.92
CA TYR A 745 9.37 -6.71 20.20
C TYR A 745 10.65 -6.52 19.35
N ASN A 746 10.67 -5.51 18.48
CA ASN A 746 11.73 -5.27 17.48
C ASN A 746 12.03 -6.51 16.63
N VAL A 747 10.96 -7.19 16.18
CA VAL A 747 11.01 -8.37 15.31
C VAL A 747 10.48 -8.01 13.93
N ASN A 748 10.75 -8.86 12.95
CA ASN A 748 10.12 -8.85 11.64
C ASN A 748 9.42 -10.21 11.43
N ILE A 749 8.09 -10.20 11.46
CA ILE A 749 7.24 -11.35 11.17
C ILE A 749 6.83 -11.30 9.70
N LYS A 750 7.18 -12.33 8.92
CA LYS A 750 6.81 -12.49 7.52
C LYS A 750 5.84 -13.66 7.34
N PHE A 751 4.67 -13.35 6.77
CA PHE A 751 3.69 -14.34 6.33
C PHE A 751 3.93 -14.70 4.87
N PRO A 752 3.59 -15.93 4.43
CA PRO A 752 3.75 -16.33 3.05
C PRO A 752 2.68 -15.68 2.16
N PHE A 753 3.09 -15.16 1.01
CA PHE A 753 2.16 -14.57 0.03
C PHE A 753 1.28 -15.64 -0.62
N GLU A 754 0.08 -15.25 -1.06
CA GLU A 754 -0.97 -16.20 -1.45
C GLU A 754 -0.59 -17.17 -2.59
N ASN A 755 0.37 -16.78 -3.44
CA ASN A 755 0.89 -17.53 -4.59
C ASN A 755 2.21 -18.28 -4.32
N ALA A 756 2.67 -18.38 -3.07
CA ALA A 756 3.90 -19.11 -2.74
C ALA A 756 3.73 -20.63 -2.96
N THR A 757 4.50 -21.19 -3.89
CA THR A 757 4.58 -22.63 -4.17
C THR A 757 5.43 -23.33 -3.09
N GLY A 758 4.78 -24.01 -2.14
CA GLY A 758 5.42 -24.95 -1.21
C GLY A 758 5.29 -24.65 0.29
N HIS A 759 5.16 -23.37 0.68
CA HIS A 759 5.28 -22.95 2.09
C HIS A 759 4.10 -22.05 2.56
N GLN A 760 2.86 -22.42 2.22
CA GLN A 760 1.67 -21.58 2.48
C GLN A 760 1.24 -21.50 3.95
N ASP A 761 1.79 -22.35 4.82
CA ASP A 761 1.50 -22.38 6.26
C ASP A 761 2.68 -21.93 7.13
N GLU A 762 3.78 -21.44 6.54
CA GLU A 762 5.02 -21.12 7.27
C GLU A 762 5.18 -19.61 7.51
N VAL A 763 5.02 -19.20 8.76
CA VAL A 763 5.25 -17.82 9.22
C VAL A 763 6.66 -17.72 9.80
N VAL A 764 7.48 -16.84 9.23
CA VAL A 764 8.89 -16.69 9.61
C VAL A 764 9.07 -15.45 10.49
N ILE A 765 9.57 -15.65 11.72
CA ILE A 765 9.89 -14.59 12.66
C ILE A 765 11.40 -14.43 12.72
N THR A 766 11.91 -13.25 12.35
CA THR A 766 13.33 -12.88 12.42
C THR A 766 13.53 -11.73 13.41
N GLY A 767 14.49 -11.81 14.32
CA GLY A 767 14.80 -10.70 15.22
C GLY A 767 15.62 -11.10 16.44
N PRO A 768 15.76 -10.24 17.46
CA PRO A 768 16.52 -10.55 18.67
C PRO A 768 15.88 -11.71 19.42
N SER A 769 16.68 -12.69 19.85
CA SER A 769 16.22 -13.95 20.46
C SER A 769 15.12 -13.79 21.55
N LYS A 770 15.26 -12.79 22.43
CA LYS A 770 14.24 -12.45 23.46
C LYS A 770 12.93 -11.92 22.89
N GLY A 771 12.99 -11.13 21.82
CA GLY A 771 11.81 -10.59 21.12
C GLY A 771 11.09 -11.67 20.32
N VAL A 772 11.85 -12.52 19.62
CA VAL A 772 11.32 -13.65 18.84
C VAL A 772 10.55 -14.62 19.72
N SER A 773 11.08 -14.97 20.91
CA SER A 773 10.39 -15.87 21.84
C SER A 773 9.05 -15.32 22.32
N LYS A 774 8.96 -14.01 22.62
CA LYS A 774 7.72 -13.36 23.06
C LYS A 774 6.71 -13.18 21.93
N ALA A 775 7.18 -12.84 20.73
CA ALA A 775 6.34 -12.72 19.54
C ALA A 775 5.80 -14.09 19.09
N GLU A 776 6.59 -15.17 19.23
CA GLU A 776 6.14 -16.55 19.03
C GLU A 776 5.01 -16.94 19.99
N GLU A 777 5.17 -16.63 21.28
CA GLU A 777 4.20 -16.91 22.34
C GLU A 777 2.88 -16.17 22.08
N GLU A 778 2.91 -14.85 21.88
CA GLU A 778 1.70 -14.03 21.62
C GLU A 778 0.99 -14.45 20.32
N LEU A 779 1.73 -14.80 19.25
CA LEU A 779 1.14 -15.32 18.01
C LEU A 779 0.53 -16.73 18.19
N ARG A 780 1.13 -17.59 19.01
CA ARG A 780 0.62 -18.94 19.28
C ARG A 780 -0.66 -18.87 20.11
N GLU A 781 -0.72 -18.00 21.12
CA GLU A 781 -1.93 -17.74 21.91
C GLU A 781 -3.07 -17.22 21.04
N LEU A 782 -2.84 -16.22 20.18
CA LEU A 782 -3.86 -15.74 19.26
C LEU A 782 -4.31 -16.80 18.26
N TRP A 783 -3.41 -17.65 17.77
CA TRP A 783 -3.78 -18.74 16.87
C TRP A 783 -4.68 -19.78 17.57
N GLN A 784 -4.41 -20.09 18.85
CA GLN A 784 -5.28 -20.94 19.67
C GLN A 784 -6.64 -20.28 19.89
N TYR A 785 -6.67 -19.01 20.30
CA TYR A 785 -7.90 -18.23 20.47
C TYR A 785 -8.75 -18.22 19.18
N GLU A 786 -8.14 -18.00 18.02
CA GLU A 786 -8.85 -17.99 16.73
C GLU A 786 -9.31 -19.37 16.27
N LYS A 787 -8.63 -20.43 16.68
CA LYS A 787 -9.06 -21.81 16.46
C LYS A 787 -10.29 -22.17 17.30
N ASP A 788 -10.37 -21.68 18.53
CA ASP A 788 -11.45 -21.99 19.47
C ASP A 788 -12.67 -21.07 19.33
N ASN A 789 -12.49 -19.84 18.80
CA ASN A 789 -13.56 -18.89 18.48
C ASN A 789 -13.99 -18.90 17.00
N GLY A 790 -13.33 -19.72 16.17
CA GLY A 790 -13.56 -19.77 14.72
C GLY A 790 -14.80 -20.54 14.27
N PHE A 791 -15.66 -21.01 15.19
CA PHE A 791 -16.84 -21.80 14.83
C PHE A 791 -17.91 -20.94 14.17
N ARG A 792 -18.65 -21.56 13.24
CA ARG A 792 -19.69 -20.95 12.43
C ARG A 792 -20.83 -21.94 12.27
N GLU A 793 -22.06 -21.49 12.49
CA GLU A 793 -23.28 -22.27 12.30
C GLU A 793 -24.29 -21.44 11.50
N THR A 794 -25.01 -22.08 10.57
CA THR A 794 -26.00 -21.41 9.74
C THR A 794 -27.42 -21.80 10.14
N LEU A 795 -28.29 -20.81 10.32
CA LEU A 795 -29.67 -20.98 10.77
C LEU A 795 -30.64 -20.32 9.78
N LYS A 796 -31.70 -21.04 9.39
CA LYS A 796 -32.70 -20.57 8.42
C LYS A 796 -33.96 -20.08 9.13
N ILE A 797 -34.46 -18.88 8.77
CA ILE A 797 -35.63 -18.24 9.41
C ILE A 797 -36.61 -17.74 8.33
N PRO A 798 -37.93 -17.98 8.45
CA PRO A 798 -38.93 -17.47 7.51
C PRO A 798 -38.94 -15.94 7.38
N ASN A 799 -39.03 -15.45 6.13
CA ASN A 799 -38.98 -14.03 5.81
C ASN A 799 -40.06 -13.18 6.50
N SER A 800 -41.24 -13.76 6.81
CA SER A 800 -42.34 -13.10 7.52
C SER A 800 -41.99 -12.63 8.95
N ILE A 801 -41.00 -13.24 9.60
CA ILE A 801 -40.65 -12.99 11.02
C ILE A 801 -39.48 -11.99 11.13
N LEU A 802 -38.69 -11.83 10.08
CA LEU A 802 -37.43 -11.07 10.11
C LEU A 802 -37.56 -9.60 10.51
N PRO A 803 -38.55 -8.81 10.06
CA PRO A 803 -38.64 -7.40 10.45
C PRO A 803 -38.78 -7.23 11.97
N ARG A 804 -39.41 -8.21 12.62
CA ARG A 804 -39.67 -8.21 14.07
C ARG A 804 -38.55 -8.85 14.88
N LEU A 805 -37.80 -9.80 14.30
CA LEU A 805 -36.58 -10.39 14.89
C LEU A 805 -35.36 -9.46 14.79
N ILE A 806 -35.24 -8.70 13.69
CA ILE A 806 -34.13 -7.76 13.46
C ILE A 806 -34.34 -6.47 14.25
N GLY A 807 -35.58 -5.99 14.37
CA GLY A 807 -35.90 -4.73 15.04
C GLY A 807 -35.60 -3.49 14.19
N LYS A 808 -36.01 -2.31 14.66
CA LYS A 808 -36.15 -1.08 13.83
C LYS A 808 -34.86 -0.53 13.22
N SER A 809 -33.68 -0.96 13.69
CA SER A 809 -32.36 -0.65 13.10
C SER A 809 -31.34 -1.79 13.35
N GLY A 810 -31.80 -3.05 13.33
CA GLY A 810 -30.99 -4.20 13.76
C GLY A 810 -30.78 -4.28 15.28
N GLU A 811 -31.53 -3.49 16.05
CA GLU A 811 -31.44 -3.35 17.51
C GLU A 811 -31.54 -4.72 18.23
N GLN A 812 -32.59 -5.51 17.96
CA GLN A 812 -32.75 -6.80 18.64
C GLN A 812 -31.66 -7.81 18.27
N VAL A 813 -31.12 -7.78 17.05
CA VAL A 813 -29.98 -8.64 16.66
C VAL A 813 -28.67 -8.15 17.29
N LYS A 814 -28.49 -6.84 17.49
CA LYS A 814 -27.36 -6.27 18.24
C LYS A 814 -27.45 -6.66 19.72
N ASP A 815 -28.62 -6.52 20.34
CA ASP A 815 -28.85 -6.93 21.73
C ASP A 815 -28.59 -8.42 21.92
N LEU A 816 -29.13 -9.27 21.03
CA LEU A 816 -28.84 -10.71 21.03
C LEU A 816 -27.35 -11.01 20.85
N SER A 817 -26.64 -10.24 20.01
CA SER A 817 -25.19 -10.40 19.81
C SER A 817 -24.40 -10.03 21.06
N ILE A 818 -24.75 -8.91 21.72
CA ILE A 818 -24.14 -8.45 22.98
C ILE A 818 -24.42 -9.45 24.11
N GLU A 819 -25.66 -9.90 24.27
CA GLU A 819 -26.13 -10.76 25.36
C GLU A 819 -25.78 -12.25 25.17
N THR A 820 -25.17 -12.62 24.04
CA THR A 820 -24.66 -13.98 23.79
C THR A 820 -23.17 -14.04 23.50
N GLY A 821 -22.54 -12.93 23.09
CA GLY A 821 -21.16 -12.92 22.61
C GLY A 821 -20.98 -13.61 21.25
N ALA A 822 -22.05 -13.77 20.47
CA ALA A 822 -22.00 -14.32 19.11
C ALA A 822 -22.22 -13.21 18.07
N ASP A 823 -21.40 -13.20 17.01
CA ASP A 823 -21.55 -12.30 15.87
C ASP A 823 -22.55 -12.91 14.88
N ILE A 824 -23.74 -12.31 14.79
CA ILE A 824 -24.89 -12.80 14.03
C ILE A 824 -25.04 -11.98 12.75
N LYS A 825 -24.71 -12.57 11.60
CA LYS A 825 -24.74 -11.91 10.29
C LYS A 825 -25.79 -12.53 9.38
N ARG A 826 -26.69 -11.71 8.82
CA ARG A 826 -27.56 -12.15 7.71
C ARG A 826 -26.70 -12.33 6.47
N LEU A 827 -26.76 -13.50 5.84
CA LEU A 827 -26.12 -13.73 4.55
C LEU A 827 -26.97 -13.06 3.46
N ARG A 828 -26.33 -12.33 2.54
CA ARG A 828 -27.04 -11.54 1.52
C ARG A 828 -27.67 -12.47 0.48
N GLU A 829 -28.99 -12.62 0.52
CA GLU A 829 -29.74 -13.49 -0.38
C GLU A 829 -29.57 -13.08 -1.85
N LYS A 830 -29.45 -14.09 -2.71
CA LYS A 830 -29.85 -13.99 -4.11
C LYS A 830 -31.39 -14.15 -4.17
N SER A 831 -32.01 -13.55 -5.18
CA SER A 831 -33.47 -13.45 -5.30
C SER A 831 -34.24 -14.78 -5.14
N ASN A 832 -35.35 -14.71 -4.37
CA ASN A 832 -36.46 -15.68 -4.26
C ASN A 832 -36.33 -16.93 -3.36
N ASP A 833 -35.75 -16.82 -2.16
CA ASP A 833 -35.99 -17.80 -1.08
C ASP A 833 -37.05 -17.30 -0.07
N GLU A 834 -37.88 -18.20 0.47
CA GLU A 834 -38.88 -17.88 1.52
C GLU A 834 -38.25 -17.77 2.93
N THR A 835 -36.99 -18.17 3.08
CA THR A 835 -36.25 -18.20 4.35
C THR A 835 -34.87 -17.55 4.22
N ALA A 836 -34.58 -16.55 5.05
CA ALA A 836 -33.25 -15.98 5.12
C ALA A 836 -32.28 -16.84 5.94
N GLU A 837 -31.02 -16.86 5.53
CA GLU A 837 -29.93 -17.53 6.24
C GLU A 837 -29.16 -16.55 7.13
N PHE A 838 -28.97 -16.94 8.39
CA PHE A 838 -28.11 -16.25 9.35
C PHE A 838 -26.87 -17.09 9.61
N GLU A 839 -25.69 -16.49 9.43
CA GLU A 839 -24.41 -17.03 9.85
C GLU A 839 -24.10 -16.52 11.27
N ILE A 840 -24.08 -17.44 12.24
CA ILE A 840 -23.73 -17.16 13.64
C ILE A 840 -22.29 -17.60 13.86
N THR A 841 -21.42 -16.71 14.34
CA THR A 841 -20.00 -16.99 14.52
C THR A 841 -19.53 -16.67 15.94
N GLY A 842 -18.69 -17.53 16.53
CA GLY A 842 -18.22 -17.40 17.91
C GLY A 842 -17.76 -18.72 18.54
N THR A 843 -17.82 -18.81 19.87
CA THR A 843 -17.60 -20.08 20.58
C THR A 843 -18.79 -21.02 20.36
N LYS A 844 -18.57 -22.32 20.56
CA LYS A 844 -19.67 -23.31 20.56
C LYS A 844 -20.76 -23.00 21.59
N GLU A 845 -20.41 -22.30 22.67
CA GLU A 845 -21.34 -21.92 23.74
C GLU A 845 -22.15 -20.68 23.35
N SER A 846 -21.51 -19.64 22.79
CA SER A 846 -22.21 -18.43 22.34
C SER A 846 -23.14 -18.72 21.16
N ILE A 847 -22.71 -19.55 20.20
CA ILE A 847 -23.56 -20.02 19.09
C ILE A 847 -24.79 -20.75 19.64
N ARG A 848 -24.61 -21.73 20.54
CA ARG A 848 -25.72 -22.48 21.15
C ARG A 848 -26.70 -21.58 21.92
N ALA A 849 -26.19 -20.56 22.61
CA ALA A 849 -27.01 -19.58 23.31
C ALA A 849 -27.79 -18.69 22.34
N ALA A 850 -27.16 -18.20 21.27
CA ALA A 850 -27.79 -17.40 20.22
C ALA A 850 -28.89 -18.18 19.48
N VAL A 851 -28.61 -19.40 19.03
CA VAL A 851 -29.60 -20.29 18.40
C VAL A 851 -30.82 -20.49 19.31
N LYS A 852 -30.60 -20.74 20.61
CA LYS A 852 -31.69 -20.94 21.58
C LYS A 852 -32.57 -19.68 21.76
N LYS A 853 -31.97 -18.49 21.83
CA LYS A 853 -32.70 -17.22 21.99
C LYS A 853 -33.41 -16.77 20.72
N ILE A 854 -32.79 -16.97 19.55
CA ILE A 854 -33.42 -16.71 18.26
C ILE A 854 -34.68 -17.57 18.12
N ASN A 855 -34.58 -18.87 18.41
CA ASN A 855 -35.71 -19.78 18.36
C ASN A 855 -36.84 -19.38 19.33
N SER A 856 -36.55 -19.01 20.58
CA SER A 856 -37.61 -18.57 21.52
C SER A 856 -38.29 -17.26 21.12
N ILE A 857 -37.60 -16.36 20.39
CA ILE A 857 -38.21 -15.16 19.82
C ILE A 857 -39.10 -15.51 18.61
N VAL A 858 -38.62 -16.41 17.74
CA VAL A 858 -39.40 -16.95 16.61
C VAL A 858 -40.68 -17.62 17.12
N ASP A 859 -40.57 -18.51 18.11
CA ASP A 859 -41.72 -19.19 18.75
C ASP A 859 -42.72 -18.17 19.33
N ARG A 860 -42.23 -17.13 20.02
CA ARG A 860 -43.10 -16.08 20.60
C ARG A 860 -43.90 -15.34 19.52
N ILE A 861 -43.29 -15.07 18.36
CA ILE A 861 -43.93 -14.35 17.25
C ILE A 861 -44.92 -15.27 16.51
N GLN A 862 -44.59 -16.55 16.32
CA GLN A 862 -45.49 -17.53 15.68
C GLN A 862 -46.76 -17.81 16.50
N ASN A 863 -46.73 -17.63 17.81
CA ASN A 863 -47.87 -17.85 18.71
C ASN A 863 -48.81 -16.64 18.87
N GLU A 864 -48.53 -15.50 18.21
CA GLU A 864 -49.42 -14.34 18.18
C GLU A 864 -50.46 -14.49 17.07
N VAL A 865 -51.74 -14.49 17.44
CA VAL A 865 -52.89 -14.69 16.54
C VAL A 865 -53.85 -13.52 16.67
N THR A 866 -54.43 -13.10 15.55
CA THR A 866 -55.52 -12.11 15.50
C THR A 866 -56.79 -12.79 14.99
N GLU A 867 -57.81 -12.87 15.84
CA GLU A 867 -59.13 -13.41 15.46
C GLU A 867 -60.19 -12.31 15.50
N THR A 868 -61.24 -12.45 14.68
CA THR A 868 -62.33 -11.49 14.58
C THR A 868 -63.66 -12.21 14.82
N ILE A 869 -64.45 -11.69 15.76
CA ILE A 869 -65.80 -12.18 16.11
C ILE A 869 -66.82 -11.20 15.54
N GLU A 870 -67.91 -11.71 14.96
CA GLU A 870 -69.06 -10.88 14.56
C GLU A 870 -70.12 -10.88 15.68
N VAL A 871 -70.49 -9.70 16.15
CA VAL A 871 -71.41 -9.47 17.28
C VAL A 871 -72.38 -8.35 16.92
N ASP A 872 -73.65 -8.47 17.32
CA ASP A 872 -74.64 -7.40 17.12
C ASP A 872 -74.26 -6.15 17.92
N THR A 873 -74.31 -4.98 17.26
CA THR A 873 -74.06 -3.66 17.85
C THR A 873 -74.84 -3.39 19.14
N LYS A 874 -76.03 -4.01 19.30
CA LYS A 874 -76.84 -3.97 20.53
C LYS A 874 -76.06 -4.44 21.77
N TRP A 875 -75.17 -5.41 21.62
CA TRP A 875 -74.44 -6.03 22.72
C TRP A 875 -73.09 -5.36 23.02
N HIS A 876 -72.54 -4.54 22.11
CA HIS A 876 -71.24 -3.88 22.29
C HIS A 876 -71.15 -3.03 23.57
N LYS A 877 -72.23 -2.31 23.91
CA LYS A 877 -72.30 -1.52 25.14
C LYS A 877 -72.26 -2.39 26.42
N HIS A 878 -72.75 -3.63 26.34
CA HIS A 878 -72.75 -4.59 27.45
C HIS A 878 -71.40 -5.31 27.59
N LEU A 879 -70.69 -5.57 26.49
CA LEU A 879 -69.35 -6.16 26.50
C LEU A 879 -68.28 -5.20 27.04
N VAL A 880 -68.41 -3.89 26.78
CA VAL A 880 -67.50 -2.88 27.35
C VAL A 880 -67.87 -2.55 28.80
N GLY A 881 -69.14 -2.27 29.08
CA GLY A 881 -69.61 -1.82 30.40
C GLY A 881 -69.22 -0.38 30.75
N PRO A 882 -69.73 0.18 31.87
CA PRO A 882 -69.37 1.52 32.32
C PRO A 882 -67.86 1.57 32.65
N GLY A 883 -67.16 2.57 32.14
CA GLY A 883 -65.71 2.72 32.35
C GLY A 883 -64.85 1.57 31.77
N ALA A 884 -65.35 0.82 30.79
CA ALA A 884 -64.73 -0.39 30.25
C ALA A 884 -64.54 -1.55 31.26
N SER A 885 -65.17 -1.46 32.44
CA SER A 885 -65.06 -2.45 33.52
C SER A 885 -65.26 -3.90 33.07
N LYS A 886 -66.28 -4.18 32.27
CA LYS A 886 -66.60 -5.54 31.79
C LYS A 886 -65.60 -6.03 30.73
N LYS A 887 -65.09 -5.14 29.87
CA LYS A 887 -63.96 -5.46 28.98
C LYS A 887 -62.72 -5.84 29.81
N THR A 888 -62.38 -5.05 30.82
CA THR A 888 -61.20 -5.32 31.67
C THR A 888 -61.35 -6.62 32.45
N GLU A 889 -62.55 -6.91 32.97
CA GLU A 889 -62.89 -8.18 33.64
C GLU A 889 -62.66 -9.40 32.72
N ILE A 890 -63.14 -9.35 31.46
CA ILE A 890 -62.92 -10.43 30.48
C ILE A 890 -61.42 -10.68 30.25
N ILE A 891 -60.64 -9.62 30.10
CA ILE A 891 -59.20 -9.75 29.83
C ILE A 891 -58.45 -10.24 31.07
N LEU A 892 -58.77 -9.73 32.28
CA LEU A 892 -58.18 -10.18 33.54
C LEU A 892 -58.45 -11.68 33.79
N ASN A 893 -59.68 -12.14 33.55
CA ASN A 893 -60.05 -13.54 33.69
C ASN A 893 -59.35 -14.46 32.65
N ALA A 894 -58.85 -13.91 31.53
CA ALA A 894 -58.14 -14.67 30.51
C ALA A 894 -56.61 -14.61 30.65
N CYS A 895 -56.06 -13.50 31.13
CA CYS A 895 -54.63 -13.15 31.09
C CYS A 895 -53.95 -13.07 32.46
N GLY A 896 -54.69 -12.82 33.55
CA GLY A 896 -54.12 -12.52 34.86
C GLY A 896 -53.65 -11.06 35.02
N PRO A 897 -53.12 -10.67 36.19
CA PRO A 897 -52.92 -9.27 36.57
C PRO A 897 -51.63 -8.60 36.04
N ASN A 898 -50.78 -9.28 35.27
CA ASN A 898 -49.41 -8.81 35.00
C ASN A 898 -49.23 -7.88 33.80
N ASP A 899 -50.16 -7.84 32.84
CA ASP A 899 -49.96 -7.16 31.53
C ASP A 899 -50.95 -5.99 31.27
N GLU A 900 -50.98 -5.02 32.19
CA GLU A 900 -51.93 -3.90 32.15
C GLU A 900 -51.79 -3.00 30.91
N ALA A 901 -50.59 -2.95 30.30
CA ALA A 901 -50.31 -2.17 29.09
C ALA A 901 -50.97 -2.75 27.82
N ASP A 902 -51.14 -4.08 27.73
CA ASP A 902 -51.64 -4.76 26.53
C ASP A 902 -53.16 -5.02 26.54
N PHE A 903 -53.85 -4.75 27.66
CA PHE A 903 -55.33 -4.79 27.76
C PHE A 903 -56.05 -3.94 26.69
N ARG A 904 -55.39 -2.93 26.12
CA ARG A 904 -55.95 -2.14 25.01
C ARG A 904 -55.96 -2.92 23.69
N ARG A 905 -54.97 -3.77 23.44
CA ARG A 905 -54.77 -4.56 22.21
C ARG A 905 -55.51 -5.90 22.24
N LEU A 906 -55.58 -6.54 23.41
CA LEU A 906 -56.13 -7.90 23.57
C LEU A 906 -57.60 -8.06 23.16
N LEU A 907 -58.43 -7.02 23.32
CA LEU A 907 -59.86 -7.03 22.95
C LEU A 907 -60.32 -5.65 22.47
N GLN A 908 -60.45 -5.45 21.15
CA GLN A 908 -60.87 -4.20 20.55
C GLN A 908 -62.36 -4.26 20.14
N VAL A 909 -63.22 -3.59 20.91
CA VAL A 909 -64.64 -3.42 20.62
C VAL A 909 -64.86 -2.06 19.93
N PRO A 910 -65.64 -1.97 18.83
CA PRO A 910 -65.99 -0.71 18.19
C PRO A 910 -66.71 0.27 19.14
N ALA A 911 -66.48 1.57 18.94
CA ALA A 911 -67.12 2.62 19.73
C ALA A 911 -68.65 2.65 19.52
N ALA A 912 -69.39 3.05 20.55
CA ALA A 912 -70.85 3.15 20.51
C ALA A 912 -71.29 4.25 19.52
N GLY A 913 -71.70 3.84 18.32
CA GLY A 913 -71.98 4.72 17.17
C GLY A 913 -71.27 4.28 15.88
N SER A 914 -70.33 3.35 15.94
CA SER A 914 -69.77 2.69 14.75
C SER A 914 -70.73 1.61 14.24
N ASN A 915 -70.95 1.57 12.92
CA ASN A 915 -71.75 0.55 12.25
C ASN A 915 -71.03 -0.81 12.11
N SER A 916 -69.81 -0.94 12.64
CA SER A 916 -69.07 -2.22 12.64
C SER A 916 -69.62 -3.18 13.68
N THR A 917 -69.98 -4.38 13.25
CA THR A 917 -70.30 -5.57 14.07
C THR A 917 -69.06 -6.38 14.46
N LYS A 918 -67.85 -5.96 14.06
CA LYS A 918 -66.62 -6.77 14.20
C LYS A 918 -65.83 -6.39 15.43
N ILE A 919 -65.61 -7.37 16.32
CA ILE A 919 -64.74 -7.28 17.48
C ILE A 919 -63.44 -8.01 17.16
N VAL A 920 -62.30 -7.37 17.37
CA VAL A 920 -60.96 -7.92 17.06
C VAL A 920 -60.25 -8.29 18.36
N CYS A 921 -59.72 -9.51 18.43
CA CYS A 921 -58.91 -10.01 19.54
C CYS A 921 -57.52 -10.34 19.01
N GLN A 922 -56.47 -9.68 19.53
CA GLN A 922 -55.08 -9.91 19.11
C GLN A 922 -54.22 -10.26 20.34
N GLY A 923 -53.53 -11.40 20.30
CA GLY A 923 -52.63 -11.81 21.38
C GLY A 923 -52.13 -13.24 21.24
N ASN A 924 -51.64 -13.82 22.34
CA ASN A 924 -51.29 -15.24 22.34
C ASN A 924 -52.54 -16.10 22.09
N ARG A 925 -52.44 -17.09 21.20
CA ARG A 925 -53.55 -18.01 20.85
C ARG A 925 -54.34 -18.52 22.05
N VAL A 926 -53.67 -18.97 23.11
CA VAL A 926 -54.30 -19.53 24.33
C VAL A 926 -55.10 -18.47 25.11
N VAL A 927 -54.72 -17.20 25.02
CA VAL A 927 -55.43 -16.08 25.64
C VAL A 927 -56.60 -15.63 24.75
N VAL A 928 -56.40 -15.55 23.43
CA VAL A 928 -57.44 -15.19 22.45
C VAL A 928 -58.61 -16.18 22.50
N GLU A 929 -58.35 -17.49 22.46
CA GLU A 929 -59.38 -18.54 22.57
C GLU A 929 -60.22 -18.39 23.85
N LYS A 930 -59.60 -18.04 25.00
CA LYS A 930 -60.31 -17.79 26.27
C LYS A 930 -61.15 -16.52 26.25
N ILE A 931 -60.65 -15.43 25.67
CA ILE A 931 -61.39 -14.18 25.52
C ILE A 931 -62.64 -14.41 24.67
N ILE A 932 -62.51 -15.12 23.55
CA ILE A 932 -63.62 -15.47 22.65
C ILE A 932 -64.69 -16.29 23.39
N GLN A 933 -64.28 -17.32 24.15
CA GLN A 933 -65.21 -18.13 24.95
C GLN A 933 -66.00 -17.27 25.96
N GLN A 934 -65.35 -16.32 26.63
CA GLN A 934 -66.01 -15.43 27.59
C GLN A 934 -66.96 -14.43 26.91
N VAL A 935 -66.55 -13.84 25.79
CA VAL A 935 -67.40 -12.93 24.99
C VAL A 935 -68.65 -13.66 24.50
N ASN A 936 -68.50 -14.85 23.92
CA ASN A 936 -69.62 -15.67 23.44
C ASN A 936 -70.57 -16.07 24.57
N LYS A 937 -70.03 -16.42 25.75
CA LYS A 937 -70.85 -16.72 26.94
C LYS A 937 -71.69 -15.51 27.38
N ILE A 938 -71.09 -14.31 27.42
CA ILE A 938 -71.80 -13.09 27.79
C ILE A 938 -72.89 -12.73 26.78
N ILE A 939 -72.65 -12.95 25.48
CA ILE A 939 -73.68 -12.75 24.43
C ILE A 939 -74.83 -13.75 24.61
N PHE A 940 -74.53 -15.03 24.83
CA PHE A 940 -75.54 -16.05 25.08
C PHE A 940 -76.41 -15.73 26.32
N ASP A 941 -75.79 -15.29 27.43
CA ASP A 941 -76.52 -14.88 28.63
C ASP A 941 -77.42 -13.66 28.40
N LEU A 942 -77.06 -12.77 27.46
CA LEU A 942 -77.81 -11.56 27.10
C LEU A 942 -78.97 -11.85 26.12
N GLU A 943 -78.78 -12.75 25.16
CA GLU A 943 -79.81 -13.16 24.20
C GLU A 943 -80.95 -13.94 24.87
N ASN A 944 -80.63 -14.72 25.90
CA ASN A 944 -81.62 -15.50 26.66
C ASN A 944 -82.44 -14.67 27.69
N VAL A 945 -82.36 -13.33 27.68
CA VAL A 945 -83.16 -12.49 28.60
C VAL A 945 -84.61 -12.38 28.10
N THR A 946 -85.51 -13.05 28.80
CA THR A 946 -86.96 -13.03 28.54
C THR A 946 -87.67 -12.02 29.44
N SER A 947 -88.79 -11.47 28.96
CA SER A 947 -89.67 -10.61 29.76
C SER A 947 -91.05 -11.23 29.90
N GLU A 948 -91.47 -11.51 31.14
CA GLU A 948 -92.85 -11.90 31.43
C GLU A 948 -93.61 -10.79 32.16
N THR A 949 -94.93 -10.83 32.01
CA THR A 949 -95.85 -9.92 32.69
C THR A 949 -96.63 -10.67 33.77
N VAL A 950 -96.76 -10.05 34.94
CA VAL A 950 -97.56 -10.51 36.06
C VAL A 950 -98.61 -9.44 36.36
N SER A 951 -99.87 -9.74 36.11
CA SER A 951 -100.96 -8.82 36.41
C SER A 951 -101.23 -8.81 37.93
N VAL A 952 -101.19 -7.63 38.53
CA VAL A 952 -101.35 -7.40 39.97
C VAL A 952 -102.32 -6.23 40.19
N PRO A 953 -103.35 -6.37 41.03
CA PRO A 953 -104.25 -5.25 41.31
C PRO A 953 -103.51 -4.06 41.94
N LYS A 954 -103.76 -2.83 41.45
CA LYS A 954 -103.05 -1.60 41.88
C LYS A 954 -102.88 -1.40 43.38
N LYS A 955 -103.86 -1.83 44.18
CA LYS A 955 -103.82 -1.78 45.66
C LYS A 955 -102.63 -2.54 46.25
N LYS A 956 -102.12 -3.57 45.56
CA LYS A 956 -101.00 -4.43 45.98
C LYS A 956 -99.64 -4.01 45.38
N HIS A 957 -99.59 -3.08 44.42
CA HIS A 957 -98.32 -2.56 43.85
C HIS A 957 -97.38 -1.95 44.91
N SER A 958 -97.93 -1.29 45.93
CA SER A 958 -97.13 -0.71 47.01
C SER A 958 -96.35 -1.75 47.82
N LEU A 959 -96.86 -2.99 47.95
CA LEU A 959 -96.18 -4.06 48.69
C LEU A 959 -94.97 -4.61 47.92
N ILE A 960 -95.07 -4.72 46.59
CA ILE A 960 -93.95 -5.17 45.72
C ILE A 960 -92.80 -4.16 45.76
N ILE A 961 -93.11 -2.86 45.81
CA ILE A 961 -92.10 -1.81 45.86
C ILE A 961 -91.48 -1.72 47.26
N GLY A 962 -92.31 -1.66 48.29
CA GLY A 962 -91.89 -1.43 49.68
C GLY A 962 -91.40 0.01 49.95
N PRO A 963 -91.24 0.40 51.23
CA PRO A 963 -90.75 1.73 51.58
C PRO A 963 -89.36 1.97 50.98
N GLY A 964 -89.21 3.05 50.21
CA GLY A 964 -87.96 3.39 49.52
C GLY A 964 -87.55 2.45 48.37
N GLY A 965 -88.42 1.54 47.91
CA GLY A 965 -88.08 0.55 46.89
C GLY A 965 -87.26 -0.64 47.41
N THR A 966 -87.25 -0.87 48.72
CA THR A 966 -86.44 -1.90 49.39
C THR A 966 -86.84 -3.32 48.99
N VAL A 967 -88.13 -3.65 49.02
CA VAL A 967 -88.64 -4.99 48.65
C VAL A 967 -88.38 -5.28 47.17
N ARG A 968 -88.58 -4.29 46.29
CA ARG A 968 -88.22 -4.43 44.87
C ARG A 968 -86.74 -4.72 44.70
N ARG A 969 -85.85 -3.92 45.30
CA ARG A 969 -84.39 -4.14 45.20
C ARG A 969 -83.97 -5.50 45.77
N ALA A 970 -84.61 -5.98 46.84
CA ALA A 970 -84.36 -7.31 47.39
C ALA A 970 -84.74 -8.41 46.39
N LEU A 971 -85.95 -8.37 45.81
CA LEU A 971 -86.39 -9.31 44.76
C LEU A 971 -85.50 -9.26 43.51
N GLU A 972 -85.08 -8.05 43.10
CA GLU A 972 -84.19 -7.85 41.95
C GLU A 972 -82.79 -8.44 42.20
N LEU A 973 -82.29 -8.37 43.44
CA LEU A 973 -80.98 -8.85 43.85
C LEU A 973 -80.96 -10.36 44.15
N GLU A 974 -81.98 -10.87 44.84
CA GLU A 974 -82.11 -12.29 45.23
C GLU A 974 -82.36 -13.21 44.04
N HIS A 975 -83.13 -12.76 43.04
CA HIS A 975 -83.44 -13.57 41.86
C HIS A 975 -82.65 -13.16 40.61
N HIS A 976 -81.84 -12.09 40.67
CA HIS A 976 -81.11 -11.52 39.53
C HIS A 976 -82.02 -11.15 38.34
N VAL A 977 -83.10 -10.43 38.63
CA VAL A 977 -84.15 -10.04 37.68
C VAL A 977 -84.39 -8.53 37.81
N ARG A 978 -84.93 -7.85 36.78
CA ARG A 978 -85.50 -6.49 36.93
C ARG A 978 -87.01 -6.55 37.02
N VAL A 979 -87.58 -5.84 37.99
CA VAL A 979 -89.02 -5.82 38.26
C VAL A 979 -89.55 -4.41 38.00
N ASN A 980 -90.11 -4.18 36.81
CA ASN A 980 -90.67 -2.89 36.43
C ASN A 980 -92.16 -2.82 36.80
N VAL A 981 -92.46 -2.09 37.87
CA VAL A 981 -93.84 -1.80 38.31
C VAL A 981 -94.30 -0.49 37.66
N PRO A 982 -95.49 -0.43 37.02
CA PRO A 982 -95.99 0.78 36.38
C PRO A 982 -96.25 1.91 37.38
N LYS A 983 -96.17 3.17 36.92
CA LYS A 983 -96.43 4.35 37.76
C LYS A 983 -97.92 4.46 38.10
N ILE A 984 -98.22 5.10 39.23
CA ILE A 984 -99.60 5.30 39.74
C ILE A 984 -100.52 5.97 38.71
N ASP A 985 -99.97 6.87 37.89
CA ASP A 985 -100.71 7.63 36.87
C ASP A 985 -101.04 6.82 35.61
N GLN A 986 -100.44 5.63 35.44
CA GLN A 986 -100.70 4.76 34.29
C GLN A 986 -101.83 3.76 34.60
N GLN A 987 -102.75 3.58 33.65
CA GLN A 987 -103.88 2.65 33.81
C GLN A 987 -103.52 1.16 33.62
N SER A 988 -102.28 0.75 33.92
CA SER A 988 -101.84 -0.64 33.77
C SER A 988 -101.67 -1.34 35.12
N ASP A 989 -102.15 -2.58 35.18
CA ASP A 989 -102.04 -3.50 36.33
C ASP A 989 -100.87 -4.49 36.13
N ASP A 990 -100.06 -4.29 35.08
CA ASP A 990 -99.07 -5.26 34.61
C ASP A 990 -97.66 -4.95 35.11
N VAL A 991 -97.14 -5.80 36.00
CA VAL A 991 -95.75 -5.76 36.47
C VAL A 991 -94.88 -6.59 35.52
N VAL A 992 -93.87 -5.96 34.90
CA VAL A 992 -93.00 -6.62 33.92
C VAL A 992 -91.69 -7.06 34.57
N VAL A 993 -91.42 -8.36 34.50
CA VAL A 993 -90.30 -9.07 35.13
C VAL A 993 -89.34 -9.52 34.04
N ARG A 994 -88.09 -9.00 34.03
CA ARG A 994 -87.08 -9.24 32.96
C ARG A 994 -85.81 -9.88 33.48
N GLY A 995 -85.44 -11.06 32.96
CA GLY A 995 -84.26 -11.83 33.36
C GLY A 995 -84.14 -13.14 32.55
N SER A 996 -83.32 -14.08 33.00
CA SER A 996 -83.31 -15.43 32.40
C SER A 996 -84.63 -16.17 32.73
N PRO A 997 -85.13 -17.09 31.88
CA PRO A 997 -86.45 -17.70 32.05
C PRO A 997 -86.64 -18.35 33.43
N GLN A 998 -85.66 -19.16 33.86
CA GLN A 998 -85.68 -19.82 35.18
C GLN A 998 -85.71 -18.84 36.37
N ASN A 999 -85.15 -17.64 36.21
CA ASN A 999 -85.13 -16.63 37.26
C ASN A 999 -86.41 -15.77 37.22
N VAL A 1000 -86.95 -15.52 36.02
CA VAL A 1000 -88.24 -14.85 35.83
C VAL A 1000 -89.38 -15.67 36.43
N GLU A 1001 -89.41 -16.99 36.23
CA GLU A 1001 -90.37 -17.90 36.88
C GLU A 1001 -90.28 -17.84 38.42
N LYS A 1002 -89.07 -17.90 38.98
CA LYS A 1002 -88.84 -17.79 40.43
C LYS A 1002 -89.29 -16.43 40.98
N ALA A 1003 -88.92 -15.34 40.31
CA ALA A 1003 -89.32 -13.99 40.70
C ALA A 1003 -90.83 -13.78 40.59
N LYS A 1004 -91.47 -14.34 39.56
CA LYS A 1004 -92.93 -14.36 39.39
C LYS A 1004 -93.62 -15.13 40.52
N ALA A 1005 -93.11 -16.29 40.91
CA ALA A 1005 -93.61 -17.05 42.05
C ALA A 1005 -93.41 -16.29 43.39
N ALA A 1006 -92.29 -15.59 43.58
CA ALA A 1006 -92.04 -14.75 44.75
C ALA A 1006 -92.98 -13.53 44.80
N ILE A 1007 -93.18 -12.83 43.68
CA ILE A 1007 -94.13 -11.71 43.56
C ILE A 1007 -95.56 -12.20 43.81
N GLN A 1008 -95.95 -13.36 43.26
CA GLN A 1008 -97.26 -13.95 43.53
C GLN A 1008 -97.47 -14.33 45.00
N LYS A 1009 -96.43 -14.82 45.70
CA LYS A 1009 -96.48 -15.07 47.15
C LYS A 1009 -96.62 -13.79 48.00
N LEU A 1010 -96.06 -12.67 47.54
CA LEU A 1010 -96.20 -11.35 48.19
C LEU A 1010 -97.53 -10.66 47.88
N VAL A 1011 -98.21 -11.11 46.82
CA VAL A 1011 -99.46 -10.53 46.29
C VAL A 1011 -100.69 -11.38 46.63
N SER A 1012 -100.52 -12.65 47.02
CA SER A 1012 -101.63 -13.50 47.50
C SER A 1012 -102.14 -13.00 48.85
#